data_AF-A0A2V5WJC6-F1
#
_entry.id   AF-A0A2V5WJC6-F1
#
_cell.length_a   1.000
_cell.length_b   1.000
_cell.length_c   1.000
_cell.angle_alpha   90.00
_cell.angle_beta   90.00
_cell.angle_gamma   90.00
#
_symmetry.space_group_name_H-M   'P 1'
#
loop_
_entity.id
_entity.type
_entity.pdbx_description
1 polymer ?
#
loop_
_entity_poly.entity_id
_entity_poly.type
_entity_poly.pdbx_seq_one_letter_code
_entity_poly.pdbx_strand_id
1 'polypeptide(L)'
;MLAGGDATETSKGKGTLYLSRTALPDSLTQLSTYSGLAPTSVKFDLRSDRRFFVADSVNLFDSFNQGMSFQRLTPNLPAKFIRPTSLAFIDSNGVDALFVGGLNNADNAGNPLVVADSNANGNLFDWRRFGSGLPNTTIYALSYNEKSDTLAVGTVGRGAYLLYDVTSNFASAKVLQFGLADNDSNPDPAILFGDRPLIKYGIGTLTINGSSTYTGGTLIENGTLVAGTLDAAQKISFALGTGFVFVQGGTLRAPSMDRLVINVGGNYTQAPGGTLALGVAGINGEDYDRVQVGRNASLNGTLALSSVSSFRPSNGDAFEFLLTNGIRNGEFARINDSLNNHPNLTRIDLYAANGVALLYLSAPTPRQPVVIVTPDLLPVVEPNAPLSLPISLLDPGTEQLTSVYEISFSGANMQRFNLEERLAEIRRGSTGFASNLKIYAPPAPYQEKSNMSADGSGKSVVEKQQALQPAPENRWGVWVSGWGDFVNVGDDNFPKGYDFTTGGVTVGIDYRFTNHLTLGFFGSYAHTWTDLQPGSIDVDTGRAGLYGTYFDRGFYLNGMVYGGYNADDTSRQALGFANGNSDGAEFSSFIGAGYDFHLGNFEIGPVASLQYTYASLNGFTEQGSLLPLQVHSDSEDSLRTDLGLRASYTWRFGRVLLIPSVTAAWEHEYKYSALPITVSAPVFGGETETSFGPSEGHDSAIINAGVGVQWTPRIATYVSYQGQLGRNRYNSNAVSGGVSFSF
;
A
#
# COMPACT_ATOMS: atom_id res chain seq x y z
N MET A 1 35.75 22.98 -57.99
CA MET A 1 34.45 23.59 -58.35
C MET A 1 33.84 22.82 -59.52
N LEU A 2 32.51 22.83 -59.70
CA LEU A 2 31.81 22.04 -60.71
C LEU A 2 30.65 22.87 -61.28
N ALA A 3 30.49 22.93 -62.61
CA ALA A 3 29.49 23.74 -63.29
C ALA A 3 28.93 23.02 -64.53
N GLY A 4 27.63 23.13 -64.78
CA GLY A 4 26.98 22.66 -66.00
C GLY A 4 26.53 23.80 -66.90
N GLY A 5 26.33 23.53 -68.19
CA GLY A 5 25.79 24.50 -69.14
C GLY A 5 25.32 23.88 -70.45
N ASP A 6 24.52 24.61 -71.21
CA ASP A 6 24.17 24.26 -72.58
C ASP A 6 25.40 24.28 -73.49
N ALA A 7 25.48 23.35 -74.45
CA ALA A 7 26.47 23.42 -75.50
C ALA A 7 26.18 24.57 -76.48
N THR A 8 27.22 25.08 -77.16
CA THR A 8 27.09 26.16 -78.15
C THR A 8 26.18 25.75 -79.33
N GLU A 9 25.61 26.76 -80.01
CA GLU A 9 24.41 26.65 -80.87
C GLU A 9 24.42 25.54 -81.93
N THR A 10 25.61 25.09 -82.36
CA THR A 10 25.81 24.02 -83.34
C THR A 10 25.46 22.61 -82.83
N SER A 11 25.12 22.44 -81.54
CA SER A 11 24.90 21.12 -80.93
C SER A 11 23.66 21.02 -80.01
N LYS A 12 22.51 21.48 -80.53
CA LYS A 12 21.19 21.36 -79.87
C LYS A 12 20.95 19.96 -79.30
N GLY A 13 20.81 19.87 -77.98
CA GLY A 13 20.48 18.63 -77.25
C GLY A 13 21.65 17.89 -76.59
N LYS A 14 22.86 18.47 -76.54
CA LYS A 14 23.95 17.97 -75.67
C LYS A 14 24.25 18.94 -74.54
N GLY A 15 24.41 18.42 -73.33
CA GLY A 15 24.91 19.20 -72.20
C GLY A 15 26.42 19.28 -72.14
N THR A 16 26.93 20.28 -71.44
CA THR A 16 28.35 20.38 -71.06
C THR A 16 28.49 20.42 -69.55
N LEU A 17 29.61 19.88 -69.06
CA LEU A 17 29.96 19.84 -67.65
C LEU A 17 31.44 20.16 -67.48
N TYR A 18 31.77 21.03 -66.55
CA TYR A 18 33.11 21.57 -66.30
C TYR A 18 33.53 21.33 -64.85
N LEU A 19 34.72 20.78 -64.66
CA LEU A 19 35.30 20.50 -63.34
C LEU A 19 36.61 21.27 -63.18
N SER A 20 36.73 21.98 -62.07
CA SER A 20 37.98 22.53 -61.56
C SER A 20 38.47 21.68 -60.41
N ARG A 21 39.66 21.08 -60.59
CA ARG A 21 40.35 20.20 -59.63
C ARG A 21 41.28 20.96 -58.67
N THR A 22 41.53 22.24 -58.91
CA THR A 22 42.45 23.07 -58.10
C THR A 22 41.79 24.29 -57.44
N ALA A 23 40.53 24.61 -57.80
CA ALA A 23 39.77 25.78 -57.35
C ALA A 23 40.44 27.16 -57.62
N LEU A 24 41.48 27.20 -58.45
CA LEU A 24 42.13 28.44 -58.91
C LEU A 24 41.30 29.14 -60.00
N PRO A 25 41.54 30.44 -60.29
CA PRO A 25 41.06 31.10 -61.50
C PRO A 25 41.37 30.27 -62.76
N ASP A 26 40.49 30.34 -63.76
CA ASP A 26 40.59 29.69 -65.08
C ASP A 26 40.83 28.17 -65.10
N SER A 27 40.69 27.49 -63.95
CA SER A 27 40.99 26.05 -63.80
C SER A 27 39.84 25.10 -64.16
N LEU A 28 38.74 25.60 -64.75
CA LEU A 28 37.59 24.79 -65.17
C LEU A 28 37.88 24.06 -66.49
N THR A 29 37.98 22.73 -66.47
CA THR A 29 38.16 21.92 -67.69
C THR A 29 36.89 21.15 -68.04
N GLN A 30 36.58 21.05 -69.34
CA GLN A 30 35.38 20.36 -69.82
C GLN A 30 35.53 18.83 -69.72
N LEU A 31 34.51 18.17 -69.17
CA LEU A 31 34.42 16.72 -69.07
C LEU A 31 33.83 16.13 -70.35
N SER A 32 34.68 15.92 -71.36
CA SER A 32 34.30 15.40 -72.69
C SER A 32 33.70 13.99 -72.72
N THR A 33 33.81 13.26 -71.60
CA THR A 33 33.21 11.95 -71.32
C THR A 33 31.75 12.03 -70.91
N TYR A 34 31.24 13.22 -70.55
CA TYR A 34 29.83 13.43 -70.24
C TYR A 34 28.99 13.45 -71.52
N SER A 35 27.96 12.60 -71.57
CA SER A 35 27.13 12.37 -72.76
C SER A 35 25.63 12.65 -72.54
N GLY A 36 25.28 13.29 -71.42
CA GLY A 36 23.90 13.64 -71.07
C GLY A 36 23.39 14.94 -71.72
N LEU A 37 22.17 15.32 -71.33
CA LEU A 37 21.57 16.60 -71.64
C LEU A 37 22.14 17.71 -70.73
N ALA A 38 21.62 18.94 -70.86
CA ALA A 38 22.03 20.06 -70.01
C ALA A 38 21.84 19.72 -68.51
N PRO A 39 22.90 19.82 -67.67
CA PRO A 39 22.78 19.51 -66.25
C PRO A 39 21.84 20.50 -65.52
N THR A 40 20.68 20.01 -65.09
CA THR A 40 19.72 20.76 -64.26
C THR A 40 20.15 20.87 -62.80
N SER A 41 20.92 19.88 -62.30
CA SER A 41 21.51 19.92 -60.97
C SER A 41 22.75 19.04 -60.91
N VAL A 42 23.73 19.46 -60.11
CA VAL A 42 24.99 18.74 -59.90
C VAL A 42 25.40 18.85 -58.44
N LYS A 43 25.81 17.74 -57.81
CA LYS A 43 26.12 17.68 -56.37
C LYS A 43 27.30 16.74 -56.12
N PHE A 44 28.28 17.16 -55.31
CA PHE A 44 29.34 16.28 -54.83
C PHE A 44 28.84 15.34 -53.73
N ASP A 45 29.46 14.16 -53.64
CA ASP A 45 29.50 13.36 -52.40
C ASP A 45 30.35 14.15 -51.39
N LEU A 46 29.79 14.54 -50.24
CA LEU A 46 30.46 15.50 -49.34
C LEU A 46 31.75 14.94 -48.72
N ARG A 47 31.88 13.61 -48.69
CA ARG A 47 33.08 12.89 -48.23
C ARG A 47 34.19 12.79 -49.29
N SER A 48 33.92 13.14 -50.55
CA SER A 48 34.86 12.88 -51.65
C SER A 48 34.81 13.91 -52.79
N ASP A 49 35.88 14.70 -52.90
CA ASP A 49 36.15 15.57 -54.07
C ASP A 49 36.19 14.79 -55.39
N ARG A 50 36.40 13.48 -55.31
CA ARG A 50 36.48 12.57 -56.46
C ARG A 50 35.13 12.25 -57.05
N ARG A 51 34.02 12.44 -56.32
CA ARG A 51 32.72 11.93 -56.69
C ARG A 51 31.62 12.99 -56.74
N PHE A 52 30.84 12.96 -57.82
CA PHE A 52 29.67 13.80 -57.96
C PHE A 52 28.58 13.15 -58.83
N PHE A 53 27.37 13.65 -58.64
CA PHE A 53 26.14 13.20 -59.28
C PHE A 53 25.61 14.30 -60.20
N VAL A 54 24.97 13.90 -61.31
CA VAL A 54 24.45 14.82 -62.34
C VAL A 54 23.01 14.43 -62.70
N ALA A 55 22.09 15.40 -62.67
CA ALA A 55 20.71 15.24 -63.11
C ALA A 55 20.44 16.14 -64.33
N ASP A 56 19.91 15.57 -65.43
CA ASP A 56 19.79 16.26 -66.74
C ASP A 56 18.33 16.43 -67.23
N SER A 57 17.35 16.30 -66.34
CA SER A 57 15.90 16.22 -66.61
C SER A 57 15.39 14.95 -67.34
N VAL A 58 16.26 13.99 -67.68
CA VAL A 58 15.88 12.67 -68.22
C VAL A 58 16.59 11.53 -67.48
N ASN A 59 17.85 11.72 -67.11
CA ASN A 59 18.76 10.74 -66.54
C ASN A 59 19.39 11.25 -65.23
N LEU A 60 19.78 10.28 -64.40
CA LEU A 60 20.68 10.49 -63.28
C LEU A 60 22.01 9.80 -63.58
N PHE A 61 23.13 10.48 -63.30
CA PHE A 61 24.48 9.96 -63.47
C PHE A 61 25.33 10.10 -62.20
N ASP A 62 26.38 9.29 -62.12
CA ASP A 62 27.42 9.26 -61.09
C ASP A 62 28.79 9.24 -61.77
N SER A 63 29.79 9.91 -61.19
CA SER A 63 31.19 9.77 -61.58
C SER A 63 32.07 9.69 -60.34
N PHE A 64 32.57 8.49 -60.02
CA PHE A 64 33.47 8.20 -58.89
C PHE A 64 34.92 8.71 -59.07
N ASN A 65 35.26 9.29 -60.23
CA ASN A 65 36.64 9.49 -60.65
C ASN A 65 36.91 10.85 -61.31
N GLN A 66 36.39 11.93 -60.72
CA GLN A 66 36.59 13.31 -61.17
C GLN A 66 36.21 13.51 -62.65
N GLY A 67 35.12 12.89 -63.09
CA GLY A 67 34.59 13.01 -64.46
C GLY A 67 35.31 12.16 -65.50
N MET A 68 36.20 11.23 -65.15
CA MET A 68 36.89 10.40 -66.16
C MET A 68 35.97 9.31 -66.77
N SER A 69 34.92 8.89 -66.05
CA SER A 69 33.85 8.05 -66.58
C SER A 69 32.52 8.33 -65.87
N PHE A 70 31.41 8.07 -66.55
CA PHE A 70 30.05 8.24 -66.01
C PHE A 70 29.28 6.92 -66.00
N GLN A 71 28.63 6.62 -64.87
CA GLN A 71 27.64 5.55 -64.73
C GLN A 71 26.23 6.17 -64.73
N ARG A 72 25.28 5.55 -65.43
CA ARG A 72 23.87 5.97 -65.39
C ARG A 72 23.13 5.26 -64.26
N LEU A 73 22.61 6.04 -63.31
CA LEU A 73 21.82 5.58 -62.17
C LEU A 73 20.30 5.57 -62.43
N THR A 74 19.82 6.17 -63.53
CA THR A 74 18.38 6.23 -63.85
C THR A 74 17.62 4.89 -63.69
N PRO A 75 18.17 3.71 -64.07
CA PRO A 75 17.49 2.43 -63.90
C PRO A 75 17.21 2.02 -62.44
N ASN A 76 17.89 2.63 -61.46
CA ASN A 76 17.71 2.36 -60.04
C ASN A 76 16.55 3.14 -59.42
N LEU A 77 16.03 4.17 -60.11
CA LEU A 77 14.99 5.04 -59.58
C LEU A 77 13.64 4.29 -59.47
N PRO A 78 12.87 4.46 -58.37
CA PRO A 78 11.60 3.78 -58.16
C PRO A 78 10.61 3.94 -59.33
N ALA A 79 9.90 2.86 -59.66
CA ALA A 79 8.96 2.84 -60.79
C ALA A 79 7.99 4.03 -60.80
N LYS A 80 7.73 4.57 -62.00
CA LYS A 80 7.04 5.85 -62.29
C LYS A 80 7.77 7.14 -61.89
N PHE A 81 8.92 7.10 -61.19
CA PHE A 81 9.76 8.30 -61.08
C PHE A 81 10.32 8.67 -62.47
N ILE A 82 10.22 9.95 -62.83
CA ILE A 82 10.70 10.51 -64.10
C ILE A 82 11.35 11.87 -63.85
N ARG A 83 12.10 12.37 -64.84
CA ARG A 83 12.67 13.71 -64.85
C ARG A 83 13.44 14.08 -63.56
N PRO A 84 14.55 13.40 -63.22
CA PRO A 84 15.44 13.87 -62.16
C PRO A 84 15.94 15.28 -62.50
N THR A 85 15.64 16.27 -61.65
CA THR A 85 15.90 17.70 -61.89
C THR A 85 16.66 18.40 -60.77
N SER A 86 16.69 17.85 -59.55
CA SER A 86 17.39 18.45 -58.41
C SER A 86 18.09 17.39 -57.55
N LEU A 87 19.22 17.76 -56.95
CA LEU A 87 20.07 16.87 -56.15
C LEU A 87 20.48 17.53 -54.84
N ALA A 88 20.38 16.76 -53.75
CA ALA A 88 21.04 17.05 -52.49
C ALA A 88 21.79 15.81 -51.98
N PHE A 89 22.81 16.03 -51.15
CA PHE A 89 23.55 14.96 -50.50
C PHE A 89 23.63 15.31 -49.03
N ILE A 90 23.37 14.32 -48.17
CA ILE A 90 23.50 14.42 -46.71
C ILE A 90 24.70 13.57 -46.30
N ASP A 91 25.57 14.16 -45.48
CA ASP A 91 26.63 13.53 -44.68
C ASP A 91 26.52 14.19 -43.30
N SER A 92 25.62 13.69 -42.46
CA SER A 92 25.28 14.30 -41.17
C SER A 92 24.56 13.30 -40.27
N ASN A 93 24.76 13.37 -38.95
CA ASN A 93 24.25 12.37 -38.01
C ASN A 93 24.65 10.90 -38.37
N GLY A 94 25.71 10.69 -39.16
CA GLY A 94 26.07 9.36 -39.70
C GLY A 94 25.19 8.86 -40.84
N VAL A 95 24.23 9.66 -41.31
CA VAL A 95 23.45 9.41 -42.52
C VAL A 95 24.22 9.94 -43.72
N ASP A 96 24.55 9.00 -44.60
CA ASP A 96 25.12 9.23 -45.92
C ASP A 96 24.06 8.92 -46.99
N ALA A 97 23.53 9.92 -47.68
CA ALA A 97 22.38 9.73 -48.57
C ALA A 97 22.33 10.71 -49.76
N LEU A 98 22.04 10.19 -50.96
CA LEU A 98 21.76 10.98 -52.17
C LEU A 98 20.24 11.18 -52.31
N PHE A 99 19.79 12.41 -52.25
CA PHE A 99 18.41 12.81 -52.54
C PHE A 99 18.26 13.29 -53.98
N VAL A 100 17.22 12.82 -54.65
CA VAL A 100 16.90 13.08 -56.06
C VAL A 100 15.47 13.59 -56.16
N GLY A 101 15.32 14.88 -56.45
CA GLY A 101 14.04 15.50 -56.73
C GLY A 101 13.75 15.44 -58.23
N GLY A 102 12.51 15.10 -58.57
CA GLY A 102 12.07 15.00 -59.96
C GLY A 102 10.57 15.18 -60.10
N LEU A 103 9.91 14.30 -60.84
CA LEU A 103 8.46 14.24 -61.03
C LEU A 103 7.99 12.77 -60.97
N ASN A 104 6.74 12.52 -60.58
CA ASN A 104 6.17 11.16 -60.59
C ASN A 104 5.09 11.03 -61.68
N ASN A 105 5.19 10.02 -62.53
CA ASN A 105 4.24 9.71 -63.60
C ASN A 105 3.04 8.89 -63.07
N ALA A 106 2.43 9.38 -61.98
CA ALA A 106 1.29 8.78 -61.29
C ALA A 106 0.30 9.87 -60.86
N ASP A 107 -0.99 9.62 -61.00
CA ASP A 107 -2.04 10.63 -60.81
C ASP A 107 -2.09 11.14 -59.37
N ASN A 108 -1.85 12.46 -59.20
CA ASN A 108 -2.03 13.32 -58.02
C ASN A 108 -1.40 12.92 -56.65
N ALA A 109 -1.14 11.65 -56.37
CA ALA A 109 -0.60 11.14 -55.09
C ALA A 109 0.86 10.68 -55.18
N GLY A 110 1.50 10.82 -56.34
CA GLY A 110 2.86 10.34 -56.55
C GLY A 110 3.92 11.25 -55.93
N ASN A 111 4.51 10.85 -54.78
CA ASN A 111 5.64 11.58 -54.17
C ASN A 111 6.81 11.73 -55.20
N PRO A 112 7.26 12.97 -55.52
CA PRO A 112 8.31 13.26 -56.50
C PRO A 112 9.74 13.34 -55.92
N LEU A 113 9.94 13.01 -54.63
CA LEU A 113 11.24 12.92 -53.97
C LEU A 113 11.67 11.47 -53.77
N VAL A 114 12.91 11.16 -54.14
CA VAL A 114 13.56 9.85 -53.97
C VAL A 114 14.87 10.02 -53.21
N VAL A 115 15.26 9.00 -52.46
CA VAL A 115 16.56 8.89 -51.79
C VAL A 115 17.20 7.54 -52.06
N ALA A 116 18.53 7.49 -51.97
CA ALA A 116 19.32 6.28 -51.88
C ALA A 116 20.38 6.43 -50.79
N ASP A 117 20.53 5.39 -49.96
CA ASP A 117 21.55 5.34 -48.92
C ASP A 117 22.92 5.08 -49.57
N SER A 118 23.98 5.69 -49.05
CA SER A 118 25.34 5.54 -49.56
C SER A 118 26.24 4.89 -48.51
N ASN A 119 26.84 3.74 -48.81
CA ASN A 119 27.82 3.16 -47.89
C ASN A 119 29.16 3.92 -47.91
N ALA A 120 30.11 3.53 -47.04
CA ALA A 120 31.43 4.17 -46.90
C ALA A 120 32.32 4.11 -48.16
N ASN A 121 32.02 3.22 -49.12
CA ASN A 121 32.67 3.18 -50.43
C ASN A 121 31.94 4.03 -51.50
N GLY A 122 30.88 4.74 -51.10
CA GLY A 122 30.00 5.51 -51.96
C GLY A 122 28.85 4.71 -52.59
N ASN A 123 28.88 3.38 -52.61
CA ASN A 123 27.89 2.59 -53.35
C ASN A 123 26.46 2.90 -52.87
N LEU A 124 25.58 3.25 -53.81
CA LEU A 124 24.20 3.67 -53.55
C LEU A 124 23.23 2.49 -53.58
N PHE A 125 22.46 2.32 -52.51
CA PHE A 125 21.50 1.23 -52.30
C PHE A 125 20.18 1.74 -51.72
N ASP A 126 19.22 0.83 -51.55
CA ASP A 126 17.87 1.11 -51.03
C ASP A 126 17.18 2.35 -51.62
N TRP A 127 16.99 2.32 -52.93
CA TRP A 127 16.36 3.41 -53.68
C TRP A 127 14.86 3.48 -53.37
N ARG A 128 14.45 4.44 -52.52
CA ARG A 128 13.08 4.58 -52.00
C ARG A 128 12.54 6.00 -52.16
N ARG A 129 11.22 6.19 -52.00
CA ARG A 129 10.59 7.52 -51.95
C ARG A 129 10.74 8.09 -50.53
N PHE A 130 10.92 9.40 -50.39
CA PHE A 130 11.18 10.03 -49.09
C PHE A 130 10.15 11.12 -48.74
N GLY A 131 9.69 11.12 -47.49
CA GLY A 131 8.73 12.09 -46.96
C GLY A 131 7.28 11.83 -47.39
N SER A 132 6.38 12.62 -46.81
CA SER A 132 4.93 12.62 -47.07
C SER A 132 4.44 14.05 -47.36
N GLY A 133 3.18 14.21 -47.78
CA GLY A 133 2.56 15.53 -48.00
C GLY A 133 3.05 16.35 -49.21
N LEU A 134 4.20 16.00 -49.82
CA LEU A 134 4.72 16.69 -51.00
C LEU A 134 3.75 16.58 -52.20
N PRO A 135 3.40 17.70 -52.87
CA PRO A 135 2.57 17.66 -54.07
C PRO A 135 3.34 17.03 -55.24
N ASN A 136 2.66 16.25 -56.10
CA ASN A 136 3.26 15.73 -57.32
C ASN A 136 3.45 16.85 -58.37
N THR A 137 4.58 17.54 -58.29
CA THR A 137 5.08 18.49 -59.29
C THR A 137 6.61 18.37 -59.38
N THR A 138 7.23 19.04 -60.34
CA THR A 138 8.69 18.97 -60.54
C THR A 138 9.42 19.67 -59.38
N ILE A 139 10.31 18.94 -58.68
CA ILE A 139 11.22 19.53 -57.70
C ILE A 139 12.44 20.12 -58.42
N TYR A 140 12.58 21.45 -58.39
CA TYR A 140 13.65 22.17 -59.07
C TYR A 140 14.85 22.49 -58.17
N ALA A 141 14.67 22.45 -56.85
CA ALA A 141 15.75 22.70 -55.88
C ALA A 141 15.62 21.80 -54.65
N LEU A 142 16.76 21.34 -54.13
CA LEU A 142 16.88 20.66 -52.84
C LEU A 142 18.04 21.29 -52.07
N SER A 143 17.83 21.60 -50.79
CA SER A 143 18.88 22.10 -49.91
C SER A 143 18.68 21.55 -48.49
N TYR A 144 19.71 20.91 -47.94
CA TYR A 144 19.69 20.36 -46.58
C TYR A 144 20.46 21.27 -45.63
N ASN A 145 19.95 21.45 -44.42
CA ASN A 145 20.59 22.18 -43.33
C ASN A 145 20.85 21.24 -42.13
N GLU A 146 22.11 20.90 -41.91
CA GLU A 146 22.59 20.04 -40.83
C GLU A 146 22.19 20.50 -39.42
N LYS A 147 22.06 21.82 -39.19
CA LYS A 147 21.84 22.38 -37.84
C LYS A 147 20.40 22.31 -37.37
N SER A 148 19.48 22.10 -38.31
CA SER A 148 18.03 22.02 -38.07
C SER A 148 17.42 20.71 -38.57
N ASP A 149 18.27 19.76 -39.01
CA ASP A 149 17.90 18.52 -39.71
C ASP A 149 16.75 18.69 -40.72
N THR A 150 16.86 19.74 -41.54
CA THR A 150 15.78 20.19 -42.43
C THR A 150 16.18 20.08 -43.89
N LEU A 151 15.37 19.41 -44.71
CA LEU A 151 15.46 19.41 -46.16
C LEU A 151 14.41 20.36 -46.76
N ALA A 152 14.89 21.46 -47.35
CA ALA A 152 14.07 22.38 -48.12
C ALA A 152 13.88 21.86 -49.55
N VAL A 153 12.62 21.77 -49.98
CA VAL A 153 12.17 21.19 -51.25
C VAL A 153 11.47 22.27 -52.08
N GLY A 154 12.17 22.82 -53.08
CA GLY A 154 11.66 23.84 -53.99
C GLY A 154 10.90 23.23 -55.16
N THR A 155 9.62 23.60 -55.33
CA THR A 155 8.69 22.95 -56.27
C THR A 155 8.14 23.92 -57.33
N VAL A 156 8.06 23.46 -58.58
CA VAL A 156 7.55 24.29 -59.69
C VAL A 156 6.05 24.53 -59.50
N GLY A 157 5.68 25.80 -59.37
CA GLY A 157 4.29 26.26 -59.28
C GLY A 157 3.54 25.90 -58.00
N ARG A 158 4.19 25.31 -56.99
CA ARG A 158 3.58 24.93 -55.70
C ARG A 158 4.32 25.47 -54.46
N GLY A 159 5.39 26.23 -54.63
CA GLY A 159 6.13 26.88 -53.54
C GLY A 159 7.30 26.06 -53.02
N ALA A 160 7.64 26.23 -51.75
CA ALA A 160 8.69 25.46 -51.08
C ALA A 160 8.13 24.74 -49.85
N TYR A 161 8.61 23.53 -49.61
CA TYR A 161 8.24 22.69 -48.48
C TYR A 161 9.47 22.42 -47.62
N LEU A 162 9.28 22.30 -46.31
CA LEU A 162 10.32 21.84 -45.37
C LEU A 162 9.96 20.45 -44.88
N LEU A 163 10.89 19.50 -45.00
CA LEU A 163 10.85 18.22 -44.29
C LEU A 163 11.83 18.31 -43.12
N TYR A 164 11.36 18.02 -41.91
CA TYR A 164 12.14 18.05 -40.68
C TYR A 164 12.58 16.64 -40.27
N ASP A 165 13.48 16.56 -39.27
CA ASP A 165 13.94 15.33 -38.63
C ASP A 165 14.44 14.28 -39.66
N VAL A 166 15.06 14.78 -40.74
CA VAL A 166 15.33 14.03 -41.98
C VAL A 166 16.26 12.86 -41.72
N THR A 167 17.35 13.05 -40.97
CA THR A 167 18.31 11.96 -40.68
C THR A 167 17.71 10.85 -39.82
N SER A 168 16.78 11.15 -38.91
CA SER A 168 16.13 10.15 -38.05
C SER A 168 15.35 9.08 -38.81
N ASN A 169 15.00 9.33 -40.07
CA ASN A 169 14.32 8.39 -40.98
C ASN A 169 15.26 7.33 -41.60
N PHE A 170 16.51 7.24 -41.17
CA PHE A 170 17.52 6.32 -41.70
C PHE A 170 18.02 5.36 -40.62
N ALA A 171 18.25 4.09 -40.98
CA ALA A 171 18.80 3.08 -40.07
C ALA A 171 20.26 3.37 -39.64
N SER A 172 21.00 4.11 -40.47
CA SER A 172 22.40 4.51 -40.25
C SER A 172 22.59 5.72 -39.34
N ALA A 173 21.52 6.44 -39.00
CA ALA A 173 21.60 7.61 -38.12
C ALA A 173 22.17 7.22 -36.75
N LYS A 174 23.05 8.05 -36.18
CA LYS A 174 23.67 7.83 -34.86
C LYS A 174 22.74 8.20 -33.72
N VAL A 175 21.89 9.21 -33.94
CA VAL A 175 20.91 9.73 -32.99
C VAL A 175 19.53 9.77 -33.65
N LEU A 176 18.49 9.37 -32.92
CA LEU A 176 17.10 9.66 -33.27
C LEU A 176 16.78 11.09 -32.80
N GLN A 177 17.19 12.08 -33.59
CA GLN A 177 17.05 13.50 -33.27
C GLN A 177 15.72 14.07 -33.79
N PHE A 178 15.02 14.83 -32.93
CA PHE A 178 13.72 15.43 -33.26
C PHE A 178 13.62 16.87 -32.73
N GLY A 179 13.04 17.77 -33.53
CA GLY A 179 12.74 19.15 -33.11
C GLY A 179 13.91 20.13 -33.22
N LEU A 180 14.96 19.81 -33.99
CA LEU A 180 16.10 20.71 -34.22
C LEU A 180 15.73 22.00 -34.98
N ALA A 181 14.54 22.06 -35.59
CA ALA A 181 13.96 23.24 -36.22
C ALA A 181 12.83 23.88 -35.37
N ASP A 182 12.77 23.59 -34.06
CA ASP A 182 11.65 23.91 -33.16
C ASP A 182 10.28 23.33 -33.59
N ASN A 183 10.28 22.38 -34.54
CA ASN A 183 9.09 21.75 -35.10
C ASN A 183 8.42 20.75 -34.15
N ASP A 184 7.12 20.53 -34.38
CA ASP A 184 6.43 19.33 -33.90
C ASP A 184 6.86 18.10 -34.75
N SER A 185 6.87 16.93 -34.13
CA SER A 185 7.30 15.65 -34.73
C SER A 185 6.31 14.55 -34.35
N ASN A 186 5.91 13.72 -35.31
CA ASN A 186 5.13 12.50 -35.07
C ASN A 186 5.68 11.37 -35.97
N PRO A 187 6.84 10.78 -35.62
CA PRO A 187 7.46 9.71 -36.40
C PRO A 187 6.64 8.41 -36.38
N ASP A 188 6.84 7.59 -37.39
CA ASP A 188 6.39 6.19 -37.39
C ASP A 188 7.22 5.40 -36.34
N PRO A 189 6.60 4.70 -35.37
CA PRO A 189 7.33 3.85 -34.42
C PRO A 189 8.27 2.83 -35.08
N ALA A 190 8.00 2.43 -36.33
CA ALA A 190 8.85 1.51 -37.09
C ALA A 190 10.24 2.08 -37.44
N ILE A 191 10.49 3.40 -37.33
CA ILE A 191 11.86 3.96 -37.44
C ILE A 191 12.59 4.05 -36.08
N LEU A 192 11.88 3.86 -34.96
CA LEU A 192 12.38 4.04 -33.60
C LEU A 192 12.96 2.73 -33.04
N PHE A 193 14.05 2.26 -33.64
CA PHE A 193 14.72 1.00 -33.29
C PHE A 193 16.25 1.11 -33.18
N GLY A 194 16.88 0.09 -32.57
CA GLY A 194 18.34 -0.11 -32.56
C GLY A 194 19.09 0.63 -31.45
N ASP A 195 20.41 0.43 -31.39
CA ASP A 195 21.26 0.98 -30.32
C ASP A 195 21.66 2.44 -30.58
N ARG A 196 20.64 3.29 -30.48
CA ARG A 196 20.69 4.72 -30.79
C ARG A 196 19.97 5.51 -29.69
N PRO A 197 20.54 6.59 -29.15
CA PRO A 197 19.80 7.49 -28.27
C PRO A 197 18.76 8.28 -29.07
N LEU A 198 17.60 8.52 -28.48
CA LEU A 198 16.64 9.51 -28.94
C LEU A 198 16.90 10.83 -28.21
N ILE A 199 16.98 11.95 -28.95
CA ILE A 199 17.16 13.28 -28.36
C ILE A 199 16.09 14.24 -28.90
N LYS A 200 15.33 14.83 -27.98
CA LYS A 200 14.30 15.82 -28.26
C LYS A 200 14.84 17.24 -27.97
N TYR A 201 15.01 17.99 -29.05
CA TYR A 201 15.48 19.38 -29.11
C TYR A 201 14.32 20.36 -29.33
N GLY A 202 14.59 21.66 -29.12
CA GLY A 202 13.67 22.75 -29.47
C GLY A 202 12.36 22.80 -28.66
N ILE A 203 11.57 23.85 -28.86
CA ILE A 203 10.33 24.11 -28.08
C ILE A 203 9.13 23.26 -28.51
N GLY A 204 9.15 22.67 -29.71
CA GLY A 204 8.06 21.87 -30.27
C GLY A 204 7.75 20.57 -29.52
N THR A 205 6.79 19.81 -30.04
CA THR A 205 6.26 18.58 -29.44
C THR A 205 6.62 17.35 -30.27
N LEU A 206 7.40 16.43 -29.69
CA LEU A 206 7.52 15.07 -30.22
C LEU A 206 6.41 14.20 -29.64
N THR A 207 5.58 13.62 -30.50
CA THR A 207 4.55 12.64 -30.11
C THR A 207 4.96 11.28 -30.64
N ILE A 208 5.09 10.29 -29.76
CA ILE A 208 5.35 8.90 -30.14
C ILE A 208 4.11 8.09 -29.79
N ASN A 209 3.32 7.76 -30.81
CA ASN A 209 2.12 6.93 -30.66
C ASN A 209 2.47 5.49 -30.99
N GLY A 210 2.66 4.65 -29.97
CA GLY A 210 2.99 3.23 -30.11
C GLY A 210 4.36 2.81 -29.56
N SER A 211 4.61 1.51 -29.56
CA SER A 211 5.80 0.90 -28.96
C SER A 211 7.07 1.13 -29.78
N SER A 212 8.15 1.54 -29.12
CA SER A 212 9.49 1.72 -29.73
C SER A 212 10.47 0.64 -29.25
N THR A 213 11.53 0.40 -30.02
CA THR A 213 12.50 -0.69 -29.77
C THR A 213 13.97 -0.22 -29.76
N TYR A 214 14.22 1.09 -29.62
CA TYR A 214 15.58 1.61 -29.43
C TYR A 214 16.08 1.37 -28.00
N THR A 215 17.39 1.14 -27.88
CA THR A 215 18.06 0.75 -26.62
C THR A 215 18.95 1.85 -26.03
N GLY A 216 19.38 2.83 -26.83
CA GLY A 216 20.35 3.87 -26.43
C GLY A 216 19.84 4.93 -25.46
N GLY A 217 18.57 4.87 -25.05
CA GLY A 217 17.93 5.80 -24.11
C GLY A 217 17.33 7.04 -24.76
N THR A 218 16.70 7.88 -23.93
CA THR A 218 15.98 9.10 -24.31
C THR A 218 16.50 10.30 -23.54
N LEU A 219 16.79 11.40 -24.23
CA LEU A 219 17.10 12.70 -23.65
C LEU A 219 16.07 13.73 -24.10
N ILE A 220 15.47 14.46 -23.15
CA ILE A 220 14.58 15.59 -23.43
C ILE A 220 15.31 16.88 -23.00
N GLU A 221 15.99 17.52 -23.94
CA GLU A 221 16.67 18.79 -23.70
C GLU A 221 15.65 19.93 -23.55
N ASN A 222 14.65 20.01 -24.42
CA ASN A 222 13.66 21.09 -24.43
C ASN A 222 12.32 20.68 -25.08
N GLY A 223 11.29 21.51 -24.91
CA GLY A 223 9.94 21.33 -25.47
C GLY A 223 9.20 20.17 -24.79
N THR A 224 8.35 19.47 -25.53
CA THR A 224 7.54 18.36 -24.99
C THR A 224 7.83 17.03 -25.71
N LEU A 225 7.85 15.93 -24.96
CA LEU A 225 7.73 14.56 -25.46
C LEU A 225 6.46 13.93 -24.89
N VAL A 226 5.59 13.42 -25.78
CA VAL A 226 4.35 12.71 -25.43
C VAL A 226 4.54 11.21 -25.68
N ALA A 227 4.46 10.42 -24.61
CA ALA A 227 4.60 8.96 -24.65
C ALA A 227 3.22 8.31 -24.75
N GLY A 228 2.76 8.04 -25.98
CA GLY A 228 1.42 7.54 -26.28
C GLY A 228 1.33 6.07 -26.68
N THR A 229 0.15 5.65 -27.09
CA THR A 229 -0.17 4.30 -27.58
C THR A 229 -0.89 4.41 -28.93
N LEU A 230 -0.95 3.32 -29.70
CA LEU A 230 -1.82 3.19 -30.89
C LEU A 230 -3.16 2.53 -30.56
N ASP A 231 -3.25 1.85 -29.43
CA ASP A 231 -4.45 1.18 -28.93
C ASP A 231 -4.85 1.78 -27.58
N ALA A 232 -6.04 2.37 -27.51
CA ALA A 232 -6.61 2.99 -26.31
C ALA A 232 -7.00 1.96 -25.22
N ALA A 233 -7.08 0.68 -25.56
CA ALA A 233 -7.17 -0.42 -24.59
C ALA A 233 -5.81 -0.71 -23.92
N GLN A 234 -4.68 -0.40 -24.58
CA GLN A 234 -3.35 -0.61 -24.04
C GLN A 234 -2.96 0.52 -23.07
N LYS A 235 -3.30 0.35 -21.78
CA LYS A 235 -3.02 1.31 -20.68
C LYS A 235 -1.54 1.52 -20.33
N ILE A 236 -0.60 1.01 -21.13
CA ILE A 236 0.86 1.12 -20.89
C ILE A 236 1.56 1.56 -22.18
N SER A 237 2.26 2.70 -22.17
CA SER A 237 3.07 3.14 -23.33
C SER A 237 4.49 2.59 -23.24
N PHE A 238 4.92 1.92 -24.32
CA PHE A 238 6.32 1.53 -24.55
C PHE A 238 7.02 2.48 -25.56
N ALA A 239 6.58 3.74 -25.65
CA ALA A 239 7.12 4.74 -26.57
C ALA A 239 8.59 5.13 -26.30
N LEU A 240 9.08 4.91 -25.08
CA LEU A 240 10.40 5.37 -24.62
C LEU A 240 11.53 4.33 -24.83
N GLY A 241 11.24 3.26 -25.57
CA GLY A 241 12.18 2.16 -25.78
C GLY A 241 12.52 1.41 -24.48
N THR A 242 13.69 0.78 -24.44
CA THR A 242 14.15 0.01 -23.26
C THR A 242 15.31 0.66 -22.50
N GLY A 243 15.84 1.78 -23.00
CA GLY A 243 16.93 2.52 -22.39
C GLY A 243 16.53 3.40 -21.21
N PHE A 244 17.46 4.21 -20.73
CA PHE A 244 17.19 5.24 -19.72
C PHE A 244 16.34 6.38 -20.30
N VAL A 245 15.71 7.19 -19.44
CA VAL A 245 15.03 8.42 -19.81
C VAL A 245 15.53 9.56 -18.94
N PHE A 246 16.06 10.62 -19.56
CA PHE A 246 16.59 11.80 -18.88
C PHE A 246 15.82 13.06 -19.32
N VAL A 247 15.09 13.67 -18.39
CA VAL A 247 14.36 14.93 -18.58
C VAL A 247 15.25 16.08 -18.09
N GLN A 248 15.95 16.76 -19.00
CA GLN A 248 16.95 17.78 -18.66
C GLN A 248 16.35 19.19 -18.53
N GLY A 249 15.54 19.60 -19.51
CA GLY A 249 14.95 20.94 -19.58
C GLY A 249 13.57 21.02 -20.25
N GLY A 250 13.10 19.93 -20.86
CA GLY A 250 11.75 19.83 -21.42
C GLY A 250 10.74 19.12 -20.50
N THR A 251 9.61 18.76 -21.08
CA THR A 251 8.50 18.07 -20.41
C THR A 251 8.30 16.65 -20.97
N LEU A 252 8.22 15.65 -20.09
CA LEU A 252 7.65 14.33 -20.41
C LEU A 252 6.18 14.31 -19.99
N ARG A 253 5.28 13.82 -20.85
CA ARG A 253 3.84 13.65 -20.51
C ARG A 253 3.16 12.46 -21.18
N ALA A 254 2.02 12.07 -20.61
CA ALA A 254 1.04 11.17 -21.22
C ALA A 254 0.14 11.91 -22.24
N PRO A 255 -0.63 11.19 -23.09
CA PRO A 255 -1.70 11.78 -23.89
C PRO A 255 -2.82 12.33 -23.00
N SER A 256 -3.47 13.42 -23.42
CA SER A 256 -4.44 14.15 -22.58
C SER A 256 -5.85 13.55 -22.50
N MET A 257 -6.07 12.33 -23.01
CA MET A 257 -7.38 11.66 -23.01
C MET A 257 -7.26 10.16 -22.66
N ASP A 258 -6.23 9.48 -23.16
CA ASP A 258 -5.96 8.08 -22.81
C ASP A 258 -5.10 7.99 -21.55
N ARG A 259 -5.72 7.53 -20.46
CA ARG A 259 -5.06 7.44 -19.14
C ARG A 259 -4.12 6.25 -19.12
N LEU A 260 -2.87 6.48 -18.73
CA LEU A 260 -1.79 5.61 -19.17
C LEU A 260 -0.56 5.59 -18.24
N VAL A 261 -0.02 4.38 -18.07
CA VAL A 261 1.29 4.13 -17.45
C VAL A 261 2.41 4.35 -18.47
N ILE A 262 3.26 5.34 -18.24
CA ILE A 262 4.47 5.57 -19.05
C ILE A 262 5.55 4.59 -18.60
N ASN A 263 5.90 3.61 -19.43
CA ASN A 263 6.96 2.64 -19.11
C ASN A 263 8.34 3.18 -19.53
N VAL A 264 9.24 3.38 -18.55
CA VAL A 264 10.66 3.65 -18.74
C VAL A 264 11.43 2.35 -18.53
N GLY A 265 12.04 1.78 -19.57
CA GLY A 265 12.71 0.48 -19.45
C GLY A 265 13.99 0.47 -18.59
N GLY A 266 14.73 1.58 -18.58
CA GLY A 266 15.96 1.76 -17.82
C GLY A 266 15.78 2.60 -16.54
N ASN A 267 16.77 3.44 -16.25
CA ASN A 267 16.65 4.45 -15.19
C ASN A 267 15.81 5.64 -15.68
N TYR A 268 15.08 6.27 -14.76
CA TYR A 268 14.48 7.59 -14.98
C TYR A 268 15.27 8.66 -14.21
N THR A 269 15.58 9.77 -14.86
CA THR A 269 16.24 10.93 -14.24
C THR A 269 15.53 12.21 -14.63
N GLN A 270 15.26 13.10 -13.67
CA GLN A 270 14.81 14.47 -13.91
C GLN A 270 15.81 15.47 -13.33
N ALA A 271 16.28 16.42 -14.15
CA ALA A 271 17.11 17.55 -13.72
C ALA A 271 16.26 18.70 -13.17
N PRO A 272 16.85 19.73 -12.53
CA PRO A 272 16.12 20.90 -12.03
C PRO A 272 15.27 21.66 -13.07
N GLY A 273 15.62 21.58 -14.37
CA GLY A 273 14.85 22.17 -15.46
C GLY A 273 13.77 21.24 -16.04
N GLY A 274 13.79 19.95 -15.72
CA GLY A 274 12.85 18.98 -16.28
C GLY A 274 11.48 19.03 -15.61
N THR A 275 10.44 18.69 -16.39
CA THR A 275 9.06 18.55 -15.90
C THR A 275 8.46 17.20 -16.28
N LEU A 276 7.81 16.56 -15.31
CA LEU A 276 6.93 15.41 -15.51
C LEU A 276 5.50 15.92 -15.41
N ALA A 277 4.73 15.85 -16.50
CA ALA A 277 3.35 16.34 -16.54
C ALA A 277 2.34 15.20 -16.70
N LEU A 278 1.44 15.08 -15.74
CA LEU A 278 0.47 13.98 -15.60
C LEU A 278 -0.94 14.55 -15.38
N GLY A 279 -1.96 13.83 -15.84
CA GLY A 279 -3.35 14.15 -15.56
C GLY A 279 -3.91 13.39 -14.34
N VAL A 280 -5.07 13.81 -13.84
CA VAL A 280 -5.95 13.01 -12.97
C VAL A 280 -7.41 13.25 -13.37
N ALA A 281 -8.19 12.17 -13.52
CA ALA A 281 -9.62 12.18 -13.90
C ALA A 281 -10.53 11.50 -12.88
N GLY A 282 -9.96 10.74 -11.94
CA GLY A 282 -10.63 9.89 -10.96
C GLY A 282 -9.58 9.20 -10.07
N ILE A 283 -10.04 8.40 -9.11
CA ILE A 283 -9.22 7.79 -8.06
C ILE A 283 -8.74 6.35 -8.35
N ASN A 284 -9.25 5.71 -9.40
CA ASN A 284 -8.84 4.36 -9.77
C ASN A 284 -7.47 4.35 -10.46
N GLY A 285 -6.74 3.23 -10.43
CA GLY A 285 -5.43 3.10 -11.09
C GLY A 285 -5.44 3.28 -12.62
N GLU A 286 -6.62 3.20 -13.25
CA GLU A 286 -6.85 3.53 -14.66
C GLU A 286 -7.33 4.98 -14.90
N ASP A 287 -7.62 5.76 -13.84
CA ASP A 287 -8.13 7.14 -13.93
C ASP A 287 -7.05 8.22 -13.66
N TYR A 288 -5.78 7.85 -13.57
CA TYR A 288 -4.64 8.77 -13.57
C TYR A 288 -3.44 8.22 -14.36
N ASP A 289 -2.51 9.10 -14.69
CA ASP A 289 -1.26 8.73 -15.38
C ASP A 289 -0.16 8.54 -14.33
N ARG A 290 0.71 7.55 -14.54
CA ARG A 290 1.86 7.27 -13.68
C ARG A 290 3.06 6.81 -14.48
N VAL A 291 4.26 6.92 -13.92
CA VAL A 291 5.50 6.44 -14.54
C VAL A 291 5.93 5.14 -13.89
N GLN A 292 6.05 4.06 -14.66
CA GLN A 292 6.71 2.83 -14.22
C GLN A 292 8.16 2.83 -14.69
N VAL A 293 9.10 2.76 -13.75
CA VAL A 293 10.54 2.81 -14.03
C VAL A 293 11.17 1.43 -13.79
N GLY A 294 11.76 0.85 -14.83
CA GLY A 294 12.30 -0.52 -14.83
C GLY A 294 13.57 -0.70 -13.98
N ARG A 295 14.21 0.39 -13.53
CA ARG A 295 15.40 0.38 -12.66
C ARG A 295 15.30 1.46 -11.57
N ASN A 296 16.24 2.42 -11.53
CA ASN A 296 16.28 3.47 -10.50
C ASN A 296 15.62 4.76 -11.00
N ALA A 297 15.03 5.52 -10.08
CA ALA A 297 14.51 6.86 -10.33
C ALA A 297 15.37 7.91 -9.60
N SER A 298 15.69 9.01 -10.27
CA SER A 298 16.42 10.15 -9.70
C SER A 298 15.63 11.43 -9.96
N LEU A 299 15.15 12.07 -8.89
CA LEU A 299 14.13 13.12 -8.95
C LEU A 299 14.71 14.50 -8.61
N ASN A 300 14.24 15.48 -9.38
CA ASN A 300 14.43 16.91 -9.18
C ASN A 300 13.37 17.66 -10.01
N GLY A 301 13.49 18.97 -10.18
CA GLY A 301 12.64 19.75 -11.09
C GLY A 301 11.17 19.74 -10.68
N THR A 302 10.27 19.66 -11.65
CA THR A 302 8.83 19.82 -11.43
C THR A 302 8.04 18.54 -11.68
N LEU A 303 7.14 18.18 -10.75
CA LEU A 303 5.96 17.36 -11.05
C LEU A 303 4.79 18.32 -11.32
N ALA A 304 4.12 18.17 -12.46
CA ALA A 304 2.99 19.02 -12.85
C ALA A 304 1.72 18.18 -12.99
N LEU A 305 0.74 18.44 -12.13
CA LEU A 305 -0.52 17.71 -12.07
C LEU A 305 -1.65 18.55 -12.65
N SER A 306 -2.40 17.95 -13.57
CA SER A 306 -3.45 18.62 -14.33
C SER A 306 -4.80 17.91 -14.17
N SER A 307 -5.85 18.68 -13.93
CA SER A 307 -7.21 18.14 -13.81
C SER A 307 -7.77 17.80 -15.18
N VAL A 308 -8.10 16.54 -15.40
CA VAL A 308 -8.82 16.02 -16.56
C VAL A 308 -10.30 15.90 -16.19
N SER A 309 -11.21 16.16 -17.12
CA SER A 309 -12.68 16.12 -16.90
C SER A 309 -13.19 16.96 -15.71
N SER A 310 -12.43 17.98 -15.28
CA SER A 310 -12.67 18.78 -14.07
C SER A 310 -12.62 18.01 -12.73
N PHE A 311 -11.98 16.83 -12.68
CA PHE A 311 -11.79 16.06 -11.45
C PHE A 311 -11.13 16.89 -10.33
N ARG A 312 -11.52 16.64 -9.08
CA ARG A 312 -10.97 17.23 -7.85
C ARG A 312 -10.82 16.16 -6.78
N PRO A 313 -9.70 16.15 -6.02
CA PRO A 313 -9.53 15.21 -4.93
C PRO A 313 -10.47 15.55 -3.76
N SER A 314 -10.93 14.52 -3.07
CA SER A 314 -11.68 14.56 -1.82
C SER A 314 -10.79 14.24 -0.62
N ASN A 315 -11.35 14.30 0.60
CA ASN A 315 -10.66 13.87 1.80
C ASN A 315 -10.38 12.36 1.77
N GLY A 316 -9.10 11.99 1.86
CA GLY A 316 -8.62 10.61 1.80
C GLY A 316 -8.22 10.13 0.40
N ASP A 317 -8.38 10.95 -0.65
CA ASP A 317 -7.97 10.57 -2.00
C ASP A 317 -6.44 10.50 -2.10
N ALA A 318 -5.93 9.45 -2.74
CA ALA A 318 -4.50 9.20 -2.87
C ALA A 318 -4.11 8.71 -4.28
N PHE A 319 -2.93 9.14 -4.75
CA PHE A 319 -2.49 8.95 -6.15
C PHE A 319 -0.99 8.65 -6.21
N GLU A 320 -0.63 7.58 -6.90
CA GLU A 320 0.76 7.23 -7.20
C GLU A 320 1.15 7.78 -8.58
N PHE A 321 2.20 8.61 -8.63
CA PHE A 321 2.65 9.21 -9.90
C PHE A 321 3.93 8.57 -10.43
N LEU A 322 4.67 7.85 -9.60
CA LEU A 322 5.90 7.15 -10.01
C LEU A 322 6.15 5.91 -9.14
N LEU A 323 6.42 4.78 -9.81
CA LEU A 323 7.04 3.59 -9.22
C LEU A 323 8.37 3.28 -9.91
N THR A 324 9.29 2.64 -9.19
CA THR A 324 10.60 2.25 -9.67
C THR A 324 10.98 0.86 -9.13
N ASN A 325 11.42 -0.04 -9.99
CA ASN A 325 11.76 -1.43 -9.63
C ASN A 325 13.09 -1.56 -8.84
N GLY A 326 13.84 -0.47 -8.75
CA GLY A 326 15.05 -0.30 -7.94
C GLY A 326 14.84 0.74 -6.85
N ILE A 327 15.71 1.75 -6.80
CA ILE A 327 15.71 2.77 -5.73
C ILE A 327 15.35 4.16 -6.27
N ARG A 328 14.46 4.85 -5.55
CA ARG A 328 14.13 6.28 -5.71
C ARG A 328 15.16 7.13 -4.96
N ASN A 329 15.77 8.08 -5.67
CA ASN A 329 16.74 9.03 -5.14
C ASN A 329 16.22 10.46 -5.35
N GLY A 330 16.37 11.32 -4.35
CA GLY A 330 15.85 12.70 -4.40
C GLY A 330 14.33 12.80 -4.36
N GLU A 331 13.84 14.00 -4.68
CA GLU A 331 12.46 14.47 -4.55
C GLU A 331 12.14 15.44 -5.71
N PHE A 332 10.86 15.72 -5.99
CA PHE A 332 10.52 16.80 -6.91
C PHE A 332 10.72 18.15 -6.19
N ALA A 333 11.61 18.99 -6.72
CA ALA A 333 11.89 20.32 -6.15
C ALA A 333 10.67 21.27 -6.17
N ARG A 334 9.65 20.94 -6.98
CA ARG A 334 8.34 21.60 -6.98
C ARG A 334 7.25 20.62 -7.43
N ILE A 335 6.09 20.65 -6.76
CA ILE A 335 4.86 20.01 -7.24
C ILE A 335 3.84 21.08 -7.59
N ASN A 336 3.58 21.26 -8.88
CA ASN A 336 2.52 22.09 -9.44
C ASN A 336 1.20 21.31 -9.42
N ASP A 337 0.62 21.25 -8.23
CA ASP A 337 -0.72 20.71 -8.01
C ASP A 337 -1.78 21.68 -8.52
N SER A 338 -2.45 21.32 -9.63
CA SER A 338 -3.64 22.02 -10.15
C SER A 338 -4.93 21.22 -9.88
N LEU A 339 -4.86 20.20 -9.03
CA LEU A 339 -5.98 19.34 -8.63
C LEU A 339 -6.64 19.90 -7.39
N ASN A 340 -5.85 20.22 -6.36
CA ASN A 340 -6.36 20.79 -5.12
C ASN A 340 -6.58 22.31 -5.26
N ASN A 341 -7.86 22.69 -5.41
CA ASN A 341 -8.32 24.06 -5.23
C ASN A 341 -9.30 24.19 -4.05
N HIS A 342 -9.33 23.22 -3.14
CA HIS A 342 -10.22 23.23 -1.98
C HIS A 342 -9.53 23.92 -0.80
N PRO A 343 -10.11 24.98 -0.20
CA PRO A 343 -9.43 25.80 0.80
C PRO A 343 -9.11 25.07 2.11
N ASN A 344 -9.68 23.87 2.31
CA ASN A 344 -9.53 23.06 3.52
C ASN A 344 -8.87 21.70 3.24
N LEU A 345 -8.28 21.46 2.05
CA LEU A 345 -7.49 20.24 1.81
C LEU A 345 -5.99 20.55 1.90
N THR A 346 -5.28 19.82 2.76
CA THR A 346 -3.81 19.78 2.81
C THR A 346 -3.31 18.58 2.00
N ARG A 347 -2.21 18.77 1.26
CA ARG A 347 -1.56 17.71 0.48
C ARG A 347 -0.38 17.14 1.26
N ILE A 348 -0.18 15.83 1.19
CA ILE A 348 0.98 15.12 1.74
C ILE A 348 1.75 14.48 0.59
N ASP A 349 3.06 14.68 0.56
CA ASP A 349 3.99 14.21 -0.47
C ASP A 349 4.80 13.03 0.10
N LEU A 350 4.43 11.79 -0.27
CA LEU A 350 5.07 10.55 0.19
C LEU A 350 6.20 10.13 -0.75
N TYR A 351 7.44 10.17 -0.27
CA TYR A 351 8.65 9.78 -0.99
C TYR A 351 9.24 8.48 -0.43
N ALA A 352 8.65 7.36 -0.83
CA ALA A 352 9.02 5.98 -0.49
C ALA A 352 10.17 5.44 -1.34
N ALA A 353 10.88 4.42 -0.87
CA ALA A 353 12.13 3.97 -1.49
C ALA A 353 11.96 3.40 -2.92
N ASN A 354 10.75 2.99 -3.31
CA ASN A 354 10.37 2.59 -4.67
C ASN A 354 9.46 3.59 -5.41
N GLY A 355 9.10 4.76 -4.87
CA GLY A 355 8.10 5.59 -5.56
C GLY A 355 7.71 6.92 -4.93
N VAL A 356 6.69 7.55 -5.54
CA VAL A 356 6.10 8.83 -5.10
C VAL A 356 4.58 8.74 -5.19
N ALA A 357 3.91 9.00 -4.06
CA ALA A 357 2.46 9.11 -3.96
C ALA A 357 2.04 10.39 -3.24
N LEU A 358 0.90 10.97 -3.61
CA LEU A 358 0.32 12.14 -2.95
C LEU A 358 -1.03 11.79 -2.32
N LEU A 359 -1.29 12.31 -1.12
CA LEU A 359 -2.51 12.08 -0.33
C LEU A 359 -3.16 13.45 0.02
N TYR A 360 -4.48 13.54 -0.04
CA TYR A 360 -5.23 14.79 0.19
C TYR A 360 -6.17 14.69 1.39
N LEU A 361 -5.94 15.49 2.43
CA LEU A 361 -6.68 15.41 3.71
C LEU A 361 -7.36 16.72 4.10
N SER A 362 -8.54 16.62 4.70
CA SER A 362 -9.21 17.72 5.37
C SER A 362 -8.37 18.26 6.51
N ALA A 363 -8.13 19.57 6.52
CA ALA A 363 -7.55 20.29 7.63
C ALA A 363 -8.45 21.47 8.03
N PRO A 364 -8.66 21.74 9.33
CA PRO A 364 -9.53 22.83 9.79
C PRO A 364 -8.98 24.22 9.44
N THR A 365 -7.68 24.31 9.13
CA THR A 365 -7.04 25.46 8.46
C THR A 365 -6.12 24.92 7.35
N PRO A 366 -6.02 25.60 6.19
CA PRO A 366 -5.10 25.19 5.13
C PRO A 366 -3.65 25.24 5.62
N ARG A 367 -2.97 24.09 5.60
CA ARG A 367 -1.54 23.97 5.91
C ARG A 367 -0.71 23.97 4.62
N GLN A 368 0.59 24.22 4.76
CA GLN A 368 1.54 23.95 3.67
C GLN A 368 1.59 22.45 3.40
N PRO A 369 1.92 22.01 2.18
CA PRO A 369 2.10 20.58 1.90
C PRO A 369 3.15 19.96 2.82
N VAL A 370 2.86 18.78 3.35
CA VAL A 370 3.76 18.03 4.25
C VAL A 370 4.56 17.05 3.41
N VAL A 371 5.89 17.06 3.52
CA VAL A 371 6.78 16.14 2.81
C VAL A 371 7.25 15.04 3.76
N ILE A 372 7.06 13.78 3.39
CA ILE A 372 7.46 12.61 4.18
C ILE A 372 8.42 11.77 3.33
N VAL A 373 9.64 11.58 3.80
CA VAL A 373 10.64 10.71 3.17
C VAL A 373 10.75 9.43 3.99
N THR A 374 10.65 8.28 3.31
CA THR A 374 10.57 6.97 3.95
C THR A 374 11.52 5.94 3.29
N PRO A 375 12.12 5.03 4.08
CA PRO A 375 12.93 3.92 3.58
C PRO A 375 12.09 2.74 3.05
N ASP A 376 10.80 2.69 3.36
CA ASP A 376 9.92 1.57 3.03
C ASP A 376 9.33 1.70 1.61
N LEU A 377 8.75 0.60 1.15
CA LEU A 377 8.20 0.47 -0.19
C LEU A 377 6.70 0.77 -0.19
N LEU A 378 6.21 1.54 -1.18
CA LEU A 378 4.80 1.53 -1.55
C LEU A 378 4.39 0.10 -1.92
N PRO A 379 3.17 -0.34 -1.55
CA PRO A 379 2.66 -1.66 -1.91
C PRO A 379 2.58 -1.83 -3.43
N VAL A 380 2.75 -3.05 -3.92
CA VAL A 380 2.63 -3.35 -5.36
C VAL A 380 1.16 -3.22 -5.77
N VAL A 381 0.89 -2.28 -6.67
CA VAL A 381 -0.47 -1.96 -7.11
C VAL A 381 -0.90 -2.87 -8.26
N GLU A 382 -1.87 -3.75 -8.00
CA GLU A 382 -2.66 -4.44 -9.03
C GLU A 382 -3.19 -3.41 -10.05
N PRO A 383 -2.90 -3.52 -11.37
CA PRO A 383 -3.22 -2.47 -12.35
C PRO A 383 -4.70 -2.06 -12.40
N ASN A 384 -5.59 -2.99 -12.04
CA ASN A 384 -7.04 -2.84 -12.11
C ASN A 384 -7.67 -2.47 -10.74
N ALA A 385 -6.87 -2.39 -9.68
CA ALA A 385 -7.34 -1.94 -8.36
C ALA A 385 -7.07 -0.44 -8.18
N PRO A 386 -7.93 0.31 -7.46
CA PRO A 386 -7.50 1.59 -6.90
C PRO A 386 -6.36 1.35 -5.91
N LEU A 387 -5.55 2.38 -5.69
CA LEU A 387 -4.64 2.39 -4.54
C LEU A 387 -5.46 2.53 -3.27
N SER A 388 -5.83 1.39 -2.69
CA SER A 388 -6.21 1.33 -1.28
C SER A 388 -4.97 1.59 -0.43
N LEU A 389 -4.61 2.87 -0.33
CA LEU A 389 -3.98 3.48 0.83
C LEU A 389 -5.19 3.83 1.73
N PRO A 390 -5.74 2.87 2.49
CA PRO A 390 -7.06 3.04 3.12
C PRO A 390 -7.04 4.25 4.06
N ILE A 391 -8.17 4.93 4.21
CA ILE A 391 -8.27 6.09 5.11
C ILE A 391 -8.00 5.70 6.58
N SER A 392 -8.07 4.40 6.91
CA SER A 392 -7.59 3.82 8.17
C SER A 392 -6.08 3.98 8.43
N LEU A 393 -5.30 4.50 7.48
CA LEU A 393 -3.97 5.09 7.70
C LEU A 393 -3.96 6.16 8.80
N LEU A 394 -5.09 6.87 8.91
CA LEU A 394 -5.29 8.09 9.72
C LEU A 394 -6.37 7.91 10.77
N ASP A 395 -7.18 6.86 10.65
CA ASP A 395 -7.81 6.29 11.84
C ASP A 395 -6.69 5.79 12.76
N PRO A 396 -6.69 6.14 14.06
CA PRO A 396 -5.74 5.61 15.03
C PRO A 396 -5.68 4.08 15.20
N GLY A 397 -6.42 3.30 14.40
CA GLY A 397 -6.85 1.96 14.82
C GLY A 397 -7.64 2.13 16.10
N THR A 398 -8.60 3.06 16.09
CA THR A 398 -9.23 3.56 17.32
C THR A 398 -9.94 2.43 18.06
N GLU A 399 -10.60 1.54 17.32
CA GLU A 399 -11.19 0.31 17.83
C GLU A 399 -10.18 -0.60 18.52
N GLN A 400 -8.94 -0.62 18.04
CA GLN A 400 -7.84 -1.44 18.57
C GLN A 400 -7.39 -0.82 19.90
N LEU A 401 -6.92 0.43 19.87
CA LEU A 401 -6.40 1.12 21.07
C LEU A 401 -7.44 1.26 22.20
N THR A 402 -8.73 1.34 21.87
CA THR A 402 -9.81 1.40 22.88
C THR A 402 -10.27 0.04 23.38
N SER A 403 -10.04 -1.06 22.64
CA SER A 403 -10.44 -2.41 23.04
C SER A 403 -9.82 -2.87 24.37
N VAL A 404 -8.62 -2.38 24.72
CA VAL A 404 -7.91 -2.69 25.98
C VAL A 404 -8.78 -2.38 27.21
N TYR A 405 -9.59 -1.31 27.15
CA TYR A 405 -10.51 -0.96 28.22
C TYR A 405 -11.69 -1.94 28.32
N GLU A 406 -12.33 -2.31 27.21
CA GLU A 406 -13.44 -3.27 27.25
C GLU A 406 -12.97 -4.71 27.55
N ILE A 407 -11.76 -5.10 27.16
CA ILE A 407 -11.09 -6.34 27.61
C ILE A 407 -10.96 -6.34 29.14
N SER A 408 -10.59 -5.19 29.73
CA SER A 408 -10.52 -5.03 31.19
C SER A 408 -11.90 -5.07 31.85
N PHE A 409 -12.93 -4.45 31.24
CA PHE A 409 -14.29 -4.41 31.76
C PHE A 409 -15.03 -5.76 31.64
N SER A 410 -14.90 -6.48 30.53
CA SER A 410 -15.45 -7.85 30.41
C SER A 410 -14.66 -8.84 31.26
N GLY A 411 -13.34 -8.67 31.38
CA GLY A 411 -12.53 -9.39 32.37
C GLY A 411 -13.04 -9.20 33.82
N ALA A 412 -13.55 -8.01 34.14
CA ALA A 412 -14.19 -7.73 35.44
C ALA A 412 -15.60 -8.32 35.58
N ASN A 413 -16.40 -8.37 34.50
CA ASN A 413 -17.63 -9.15 34.44
C ASN A 413 -17.33 -10.64 34.74
N MET A 414 -16.24 -11.18 34.18
CA MET A 414 -15.86 -12.58 34.37
C MET A 414 -15.39 -12.90 35.79
N GLN A 415 -14.66 -12.01 36.47
CA GLN A 415 -14.35 -12.24 37.89
C GLN A 415 -15.62 -12.15 38.77
N ARG A 416 -16.56 -11.24 38.47
CA ARG A 416 -17.89 -11.19 39.12
C ARG A 416 -18.62 -12.52 38.95
N PHE A 417 -18.75 -13.02 37.72
CA PHE A 417 -19.44 -14.27 37.39
C PHE A 417 -18.83 -15.50 38.10
N ASN A 418 -17.50 -15.64 38.05
CA ASN A 418 -16.78 -16.73 38.73
C ASN A 418 -16.96 -16.70 40.26
N LEU A 419 -16.84 -15.50 40.87
CA LEU A 419 -16.90 -15.34 42.33
C LEU A 419 -18.33 -15.42 42.86
N GLU A 420 -19.33 -14.92 42.14
CA GLU A 420 -20.75 -15.06 42.50
C GLU A 420 -21.18 -16.53 42.65
N GLU A 421 -20.73 -17.44 41.76
CA GLU A 421 -21.03 -18.87 41.91
C GLU A 421 -20.27 -19.53 43.07
N ARG A 422 -19.00 -19.18 43.31
CA ARG A 422 -18.29 -19.66 44.52
C ARG A 422 -18.98 -19.18 45.79
N LEU A 423 -19.39 -17.91 45.84
CA LEU A 423 -20.12 -17.35 46.99
C LEU A 423 -21.48 -18.03 47.16
N ALA A 424 -22.20 -18.32 46.09
CA ALA A 424 -23.45 -19.09 46.17
C ALA A 424 -23.22 -20.54 46.63
N GLU A 425 -22.14 -21.21 46.22
CA GLU A 425 -21.73 -22.53 46.75
C GLU A 425 -21.40 -22.49 48.25
N ILE A 426 -20.75 -21.42 48.71
CA ILE A 426 -20.47 -21.17 50.14
C ILE A 426 -21.79 -21.04 50.92
N ARG A 427 -22.74 -20.21 50.46
CA ARG A 427 -24.07 -20.05 51.09
C ARG A 427 -24.85 -21.36 51.13
N ARG A 428 -24.76 -22.17 50.07
CA ARG A 428 -25.35 -23.53 49.97
C ARG A 428 -24.65 -24.59 50.85
N GLY A 429 -23.58 -24.23 51.58
CA GLY A 429 -23.10 -24.99 52.75
C GLY A 429 -21.79 -25.77 52.62
N SER A 430 -20.96 -25.54 51.59
CA SER A 430 -19.69 -26.26 51.37
C SER A 430 -18.69 -26.18 52.55
N THR A 431 -18.15 -27.33 53.05
CA THR A 431 -17.20 -27.46 54.21
C THR A 431 -16.41 -28.80 54.21
N GLY A 432 -15.09 -28.86 54.51
CA GLY A 432 -14.26 -30.10 54.47
C GLY A 432 -13.91 -30.54 53.03
N PHE A 433 -12.98 -31.41 52.60
CA PHE A 433 -11.64 -31.97 52.94
C PHE A 433 -11.25 -32.37 54.37
N ALA A 434 -10.09 -33.05 54.44
CA ALA A 434 -9.16 -33.33 55.55
C ALA A 434 -7.97 -34.11 54.94
N SER A 435 -6.73 -33.88 55.37
CA SER A 435 -5.54 -34.53 54.78
C SER A 435 -4.73 -35.35 55.79
N ASN A 436 -4.36 -36.57 55.38
CA ASN A 436 -3.47 -37.46 56.12
C ASN A 436 -2.00 -37.36 55.65
N LEU A 437 -1.67 -36.37 54.80
CA LEU A 437 -0.40 -36.27 54.10
C LEU A 437 0.73 -35.78 55.01
N LYS A 438 1.38 -36.71 55.73
CA LYS A 438 2.67 -36.45 56.38
C LYS A 438 3.76 -36.23 55.34
N ILE A 439 4.03 -34.97 54.99
CA ILE A 439 5.16 -34.60 54.12
C ILE A 439 6.48 -34.79 54.90
N TYR A 440 7.10 -35.94 54.67
CA TYR A 440 8.53 -36.24 54.80
C TYR A 440 9.30 -35.63 55.98
N ALA A 441 9.34 -36.37 57.10
CA ALA A 441 10.44 -36.25 58.06
C ALA A 441 11.64 -37.11 57.59
N PRO A 442 12.91 -36.70 57.83
CA PRO A 442 14.08 -37.50 57.45
C PRO A 442 14.09 -38.90 58.11
N PRO A 443 14.66 -39.92 57.45
CA PRO A 443 14.68 -41.28 58.00
C PRO A 443 15.58 -41.39 59.23
N ALA A 444 15.01 -41.80 60.36
CA ALA A 444 15.78 -42.29 61.50
C ALA A 444 16.40 -43.68 61.17
N PRO A 445 17.58 -44.04 61.70
CA PRO A 445 18.27 -45.26 61.30
C PRO A 445 17.54 -46.55 61.69
N TYR A 446 17.68 -47.58 60.85
CA TYR A 446 17.28 -48.94 61.19
C TYR A 446 18.09 -49.45 62.40
N GLN A 447 17.41 -49.75 63.50
CA GLN A 447 17.91 -50.62 64.57
C GLN A 447 17.52 -52.07 64.23
N GLU A 448 18.44 -53.01 64.39
CA GLU A 448 18.19 -54.43 64.10
C GLU A 448 17.46 -55.17 65.24
N LYS A 449 16.66 -56.17 64.82
CA LYS A 449 16.44 -57.47 65.49
C LYS A 449 16.25 -57.52 67.02
N SER A 450 15.09 -58.05 67.41
CA SER A 450 15.09 -59.32 68.15
C SER A 450 13.84 -60.15 67.84
N ASN A 451 13.99 -61.48 67.92
CA ASN A 451 12.90 -62.45 67.78
C ASN A 451 12.25 -62.74 69.16
N MET A 452 11.34 -63.72 69.20
CA MET A 452 10.72 -64.35 70.39
C MET A 452 9.53 -63.57 70.98
N SER A 453 8.50 -64.22 71.53
CA SER A 453 8.06 -65.63 71.44
C SER A 453 6.60 -65.74 71.88
N ALA A 454 5.97 -66.90 71.68
CA ALA A 454 4.66 -67.17 72.28
C ALA A 454 4.81 -67.51 73.78
N ASP A 455 3.97 -66.91 74.63
CA ASP A 455 3.26 -67.56 75.74
C ASP A 455 2.04 -66.69 76.16
N GLY A 456 1.13 -67.21 76.97
CA GLY A 456 -0.10 -66.57 77.38
C GLY A 456 -0.13 -65.97 78.80
N SER A 457 -1.30 -65.42 79.17
CA SER A 457 -1.69 -65.01 80.54
C SER A 457 -0.97 -63.79 81.18
N GLY A 458 -1.02 -62.64 80.50
CA GLY A 458 -0.79 -61.32 81.12
C GLY A 458 -2.09 -60.54 81.34
N LYS A 459 -2.28 -59.90 82.50
CA LYS A 459 -3.49 -59.09 82.80
C LYS A 459 -3.49 -57.77 82.01
N SER A 460 -4.44 -57.57 81.11
CA SER A 460 -4.74 -56.25 80.53
C SER A 460 -5.60 -55.42 81.49
N VAL A 461 -5.10 -54.24 81.87
CA VAL A 461 -5.92 -53.20 82.48
C VAL A 461 -6.75 -52.54 81.37
N VAL A 462 -8.05 -52.38 81.59
CA VAL A 462 -8.89 -51.58 80.68
C VAL A 462 -8.57 -50.11 80.92
N GLU A 463 -7.62 -49.59 80.16
CA GLU A 463 -7.32 -48.16 80.11
C GLU A 463 -8.55 -47.41 79.57
N LYS A 464 -8.94 -46.32 80.24
CA LYS A 464 -10.13 -45.55 79.86
C LYS A 464 -9.88 -44.90 78.50
N GLN A 465 -10.64 -45.30 77.48
CA GLN A 465 -10.80 -44.47 76.29
C GLN A 465 -11.30 -43.09 76.72
N GLN A 466 -10.45 -42.08 76.53
CA GLN A 466 -10.87 -40.69 76.66
C GLN A 466 -11.97 -40.41 75.64
N ALA A 467 -12.95 -39.59 76.00
CA ALA A 467 -13.98 -39.18 75.07
C ALA A 467 -13.33 -38.50 73.86
N LEU A 468 -13.62 -39.01 72.65
CA LEU A 468 -13.27 -38.32 71.42
C LEU A 468 -13.90 -36.93 71.47
N GLN A 469 -13.06 -35.89 71.47
CA GLN A 469 -13.54 -34.54 71.22
C GLN A 469 -14.21 -34.53 69.84
N PRO A 470 -15.34 -33.81 69.64
CA PRO A 470 -15.87 -33.61 68.31
C PRO A 470 -14.76 -32.98 67.45
N ALA A 471 -14.59 -33.49 66.22
CA ALA A 471 -13.65 -32.88 65.29
C ALA A 471 -14.03 -31.40 65.09
N PRO A 472 -13.06 -30.48 64.96
CA PRO A 472 -13.34 -29.07 64.72
C PRO A 472 -14.29 -28.89 63.53
N GLU A 473 -15.13 -27.87 63.57
CA GLU A 473 -15.91 -27.49 62.39
C GLU A 473 -14.95 -27.13 61.25
N ASN A 474 -15.01 -27.93 60.20
CA ASN A 474 -14.37 -27.69 58.92
C ASN A 474 -14.86 -26.36 58.33
N ARG A 475 -13.94 -25.40 58.17
CA ARG A 475 -14.21 -23.96 57.97
C ARG A 475 -13.37 -23.30 56.86
N TRP A 476 -12.61 -24.05 56.08
CA TRP A 476 -11.81 -23.49 54.97
C TRP A 476 -12.43 -23.87 53.62
N GLY A 477 -11.87 -23.35 52.53
CA GLY A 477 -11.96 -23.98 51.24
C GLY A 477 -10.99 -23.45 50.20
N VAL A 478 -10.74 -24.28 49.18
CA VAL A 478 -9.97 -23.94 47.99
C VAL A 478 -10.78 -24.34 46.76
N TRP A 479 -10.67 -23.56 45.71
CA TRP A 479 -11.35 -23.81 44.45
C TRP A 479 -10.48 -23.36 43.27
N VAL A 480 -10.75 -23.96 42.11
CA VAL A 480 -10.18 -23.59 40.82
C VAL A 480 -11.33 -23.50 39.84
N SER A 481 -11.39 -22.43 39.05
CA SER A 481 -12.27 -22.33 37.88
C SER A 481 -11.45 -22.01 36.63
N GLY A 482 -11.75 -22.73 35.54
CA GLY A 482 -11.33 -22.35 34.20
C GLY A 482 -12.51 -21.69 33.49
N TRP A 483 -12.26 -20.60 32.77
CA TRP A 483 -13.30 -19.80 32.15
C TRP A 483 -12.85 -19.27 30.79
N GLY A 484 -13.84 -18.92 29.96
CA GLY A 484 -13.62 -18.26 28.68
C GLY A 484 -14.76 -17.29 28.38
N ASP A 485 -14.44 -16.19 27.73
CA ASP A 485 -15.38 -15.14 27.30
C ASP A 485 -15.17 -14.84 25.82
N PHE A 486 -16.27 -14.68 25.09
CA PHE A 486 -16.31 -14.47 23.65
C PHE A 486 -17.15 -13.23 23.38
N VAL A 487 -16.51 -12.12 23.02
CA VAL A 487 -17.12 -10.79 22.94
C VAL A 487 -17.06 -10.27 21.50
N ASN A 488 -18.21 -9.80 21.01
CA ASN A 488 -18.34 -9.07 19.75
C ASN A 488 -18.75 -7.61 20.05
N VAL A 489 -18.03 -6.66 19.45
CA VAL A 489 -18.38 -5.24 19.40
C VAL A 489 -18.69 -4.88 17.95
N GLY A 490 -19.83 -4.24 17.70
CA GLY A 490 -20.38 -4.03 16.35
C GLY A 490 -20.01 -2.69 15.70
N ASP A 491 -19.88 -2.71 14.36
CA ASP A 491 -19.55 -1.55 13.50
C ASP A 491 -20.34 -0.25 13.82
N ASP A 492 -19.63 0.89 13.89
CA ASP A 492 -20.22 2.22 14.06
C ASP A 492 -19.88 3.23 12.94
N ASN A 493 -20.03 2.78 11.68
CA ASN A 493 -19.79 3.54 10.45
C ASN A 493 -18.31 3.92 10.21
N PHE A 494 -17.68 4.60 11.16
CA PHE A 494 -16.28 5.04 11.09
C PHE A 494 -15.35 4.09 11.87
N PRO A 495 -15.48 3.92 13.20
CA PRO A 495 -14.70 2.92 13.93
C PRO A 495 -15.20 1.52 13.58
N LYS A 496 -14.28 0.56 13.49
CA LYS A 496 -14.63 -0.83 13.17
C LYS A 496 -15.06 -1.63 14.38
N GLY A 497 -16.05 -2.49 14.18
CA GLY A 497 -16.36 -3.55 15.11
C GLY A 497 -15.21 -4.54 15.21
N TYR A 498 -15.12 -5.24 16.35
CA TYR A 498 -14.04 -6.16 16.65
C TYR A 498 -14.54 -7.34 17.49
N ASP A 499 -13.86 -8.48 17.35
CA ASP A 499 -14.09 -9.67 18.14
C ASP A 499 -12.86 -9.95 19.02
N PHE A 500 -13.08 -10.23 20.31
CA PHE A 500 -12.03 -10.70 21.20
C PHE A 500 -12.45 -11.94 21.99
N THR A 501 -11.49 -12.81 22.26
CA THR A 501 -11.68 -14.00 23.10
C THR A 501 -10.68 -13.97 24.25
N THR A 502 -11.19 -14.06 25.48
CA THR A 502 -10.36 -14.17 26.68
C THR A 502 -10.43 -15.60 27.21
N GLY A 503 -9.28 -16.24 27.43
CA GLY A 503 -9.18 -17.50 28.16
C GLY A 503 -8.48 -17.31 29.50
N GLY A 504 -9.04 -17.83 30.59
CA GLY A 504 -8.49 -17.58 31.93
C GLY A 504 -8.70 -18.68 32.96
N VAL A 505 -7.92 -18.59 34.04
CA VAL A 505 -8.03 -19.44 35.22
C VAL A 505 -8.07 -18.56 36.46
N THR A 506 -8.94 -18.90 37.41
CA THR A 506 -9.00 -18.27 38.73
C THR A 506 -8.85 -19.33 39.81
N VAL A 507 -7.95 -19.08 40.77
CA VAL A 507 -7.70 -19.94 41.94
C VAL A 507 -7.97 -19.13 43.20
N GLY A 508 -8.70 -19.70 44.15
CA GLY A 508 -9.02 -19.02 45.40
C GLY A 508 -8.98 -19.91 46.64
N ILE A 509 -8.81 -19.25 47.78
CA ILE A 509 -8.88 -19.83 49.13
C ILE A 509 -9.81 -18.97 50.00
N ASP A 510 -10.70 -19.59 50.77
CA ASP A 510 -11.66 -18.94 51.66
C ASP A 510 -11.68 -19.54 53.08
N TYR A 511 -12.09 -18.73 54.05
CA TYR A 511 -12.28 -19.11 55.44
C TYR A 511 -13.60 -18.60 56.00
N ARG A 512 -14.35 -19.52 56.61
CA ARG A 512 -15.65 -19.33 57.28
C ARG A 512 -15.43 -18.96 58.75
N PHE A 513 -15.30 -17.66 58.99
CA PHE A 513 -15.16 -17.07 60.32
C PHE A 513 -16.36 -17.38 61.22
N THR A 514 -17.57 -17.35 60.67
CA THR A 514 -18.81 -17.73 61.38
C THR A 514 -19.74 -18.48 60.43
N ASN A 515 -20.81 -19.10 60.95
CA ASN A 515 -21.83 -19.76 60.13
C ASN A 515 -22.56 -18.81 59.15
N HIS A 516 -22.33 -17.50 59.27
CA HIS A 516 -22.92 -16.44 58.46
C HIS A 516 -21.89 -15.61 57.68
N LEU A 517 -20.58 -15.84 57.85
CA LEU A 517 -19.54 -14.98 57.25
C LEU A 517 -18.36 -15.81 56.76
N THR A 518 -18.06 -15.68 55.46
CA THR A 518 -16.87 -16.26 54.81
C THR A 518 -16.14 -15.16 54.04
N LEU A 519 -14.80 -15.09 54.18
CA LEU A 519 -13.93 -14.19 53.41
C LEU A 519 -12.83 -15.02 52.75
N GLY A 520 -12.30 -14.59 51.60
CA GLY A 520 -11.26 -15.29 50.87
C GLY A 520 -10.36 -14.39 50.03
N PHE A 521 -9.29 -14.99 49.53
CA PHE A 521 -8.30 -14.41 48.63
C PHE A 521 -8.31 -15.18 47.32
N PHE A 522 -8.14 -14.49 46.19
CA PHE A 522 -8.00 -15.12 44.87
C PHE A 522 -6.86 -14.52 44.08
N GLY A 523 -6.35 -15.32 43.13
CA GLY A 523 -5.50 -14.88 42.03
C GLY A 523 -6.06 -15.43 40.71
N SER A 524 -5.95 -14.66 39.65
CA SER A 524 -6.33 -15.06 38.29
C SER A 524 -5.25 -14.64 37.30
N TYR A 525 -5.06 -15.48 36.28
CA TYR A 525 -4.33 -15.13 35.07
C TYR A 525 -5.25 -15.39 33.88
N ALA A 526 -5.23 -14.48 32.92
CA ALA A 526 -5.98 -14.58 31.68
C ALA A 526 -5.12 -14.06 30.52
N HIS A 527 -5.38 -14.62 29.33
CA HIS A 527 -4.78 -14.21 28.07
C HIS A 527 -5.91 -13.91 27.09
N THR A 528 -5.81 -12.80 26.38
CA THR A 528 -6.82 -12.31 25.42
C THR A 528 -6.19 -12.14 24.06
N TRP A 529 -6.88 -12.59 23.02
CA TRP A 529 -6.50 -12.41 21.62
C TRP A 529 -7.69 -11.88 20.81
N THR A 530 -7.40 -11.00 19.84
CA THR A 530 -8.40 -10.35 18.98
C THR A 530 -8.39 -10.87 17.54
N ASP A 531 -9.53 -10.85 16.84
CA ASP A 531 -9.58 -10.89 15.37
C ASP A 531 -9.84 -9.48 14.83
N LEU A 532 -8.77 -8.68 14.74
CA LEU A 532 -8.76 -7.34 14.15
C LEU A 532 -8.22 -7.42 12.73
N GLN A 533 -8.99 -6.99 11.72
CA GLN A 533 -8.52 -7.06 10.32
C GLN A 533 -8.61 -5.71 9.60
N PRO A 534 -7.48 -5.03 9.32
CA PRO A 534 -6.09 -5.41 9.60
C PRO A 534 -5.55 -4.93 10.97
N GLY A 535 -5.08 -5.86 11.81
CA GLY A 535 -4.34 -5.59 13.04
C GLY A 535 -4.16 -6.83 13.91
N SER A 536 -3.76 -6.62 15.16
CA SER A 536 -3.90 -7.56 16.28
C SER A 536 -3.65 -6.84 17.61
N ILE A 537 -4.34 -7.30 18.66
CA ILE A 537 -4.01 -7.00 20.04
C ILE A 537 -3.99 -8.31 20.82
N ASP A 538 -2.95 -8.47 21.64
CA ASP A 538 -2.76 -9.57 22.58
C ASP A 538 -2.55 -8.97 23.98
N VAL A 539 -3.33 -9.43 24.97
CA VAL A 539 -3.29 -8.90 26.35
C VAL A 539 -3.08 -10.02 27.35
N ASP A 540 -2.00 -9.94 28.13
CA ASP A 540 -1.74 -10.79 29.29
C ASP A 540 -2.13 -10.08 30.59
N THR A 541 -3.16 -10.59 31.28
CA THR A 541 -3.69 -9.98 32.52
C THR A 541 -3.44 -10.86 33.75
N GLY A 542 -2.80 -10.28 34.78
CA GLY A 542 -2.74 -10.85 36.13
C GLY A 542 -3.63 -10.07 37.12
N ARG A 543 -4.51 -10.75 37.87
CA ARG A 543 -5.42 -10.14 38.86
C ARG A 543 -5.26 -10.82 40.23
N ALA A 544 -5.34 -10.05 41.32
CA ALA A 544 -5.34 -10.58 42.68
C ALA A 544 -6.18 -9.72 43.64
N GLY A 545 -6.91 -10.36 44.56
CA GLY A 545 -7.77 -9.62 45.49
C GLY A 545 -8.53 -10.44 46.52
N LEU A 546 -9.52 -9.78 47.11
CA LEU A 546 -10.37 -10.26 48.19
C LEU A 546 -11.80 -10.49 47.70
N TYR A 547 -12.47 -11.49 48.28
CA TYR A 547 -13.91 -11.71 48.14
C TYR A 547 -14.53 -12.15 49.47
N GLY A 548 -15.85 -12.05 49.59
CA GLY A 548 -16.56 -12.51 50.78
C GLY A 548 -18.07 -12.52 50.61
N THR A 549 -18.73 -13.28 51.48
CA THR A 549 -20.20 -13.29 51.60
C THR A 549 -20.62 -13.33 53.06
N TYR A 550 -21.61 -12.50 53.39
CA TYR A 550 -22.39 -12.54 54.62
C TYR A 550 -23.81 -13.02 54.31
N PHE A 551 -24.38 -13.92 55.12
CA PHE A 551 -25.72 -14.48 54.88
C PHE A 551 -26.45 -14.94 56.16
N ASP A 552 -27.73 -14.58 56.29
CA ASP A 552 -28.63 -15.08 57.34
C ASP A 552 -30.09 -15.16 56.85
N ARG A 553 -30.78 -16.26 57.18
CA ARG A 553 -32.24 -16.48 56.96
C ARG A 553 -32.77 -16.24 55.53
N GLY A 554 -31.90 -16.26 54.53
CA GLY A 554 -32.23 -16.00 53.12
C GLY A 554 -31.64 -14.69 52.59
N PHE A 555 -31.41 -13.68 53.44
CA PHE A 555 -30.65 -12.50 53.04
C PHE A 555 -29.18 -12.84 52.82
N TYR A 556 -28.58 -12.27 51.77
CA TYR A 556 -27.13 -12.28 51.60
C TYR A 556 -26.58 -10.96 51.07
N LEU A 557 -25.29 -10.75 51.37
CA LEU A 557 -24.44 -9.68 50.87
C LEU A 557 -23.10 -10.28 50.42
N ASN A 558 -22.81 -10.16 49.13
CA ASN A 558 -21.55 -10.51 48.49
C ASN A 558 -20.71 -9.25 48.29
N GLY A 559 -19.39 -9.39 48.32
CA GLY A 559 -18.49 -8.32 47.94
C GLY A 559 -17.14 -8.84 47.47
N MET A 560 -16.50 -8.10 46.58
CA MET A 560 -15.12 -8.35 46.15
C MET A 560 -14.40 -7.03 45.85
N VAL A 561 -13.08 -7.03 45.99
CA VAL A 561 -12.20 -5.93 45.60
C VAL A 561 -10.84 -6.49 45.18
N TYR A 562 -10.35 -6.09 44.01
CA TYR A 562 -9.08 -6.59 43.47
C TYR A 562 -8.35 -5.51 42.67
N GLY A 563 -7.04 -5.73 42.50
CA GLY A 563 -6.21 -5.01 41.53
C GLY A 563 -5.70 -5.98 40.46
N GLY A 564 -5.32 -5.44 39.31
CA GLY A 564 -4.72 -6.19 38.22
C GLY A 564 -3.66 -5.39 37.47
N TYR A 565 -2.93 -6.10 36.62
CA TYR A 565 -1.91 -5.56 35.71
C TYR A 565 -2.08 -6.22 34.36
N ASN A 566 -2.04 -5.40 33.30
CA ASN A 566 -2.07 -5.83 31.90
C ASN A 566 -0.71 -5.57 31.26
N ALA A 567 -0.28 -6.46 30.39
CA ALA A 567 0.73 -6.20 29.38
C ALA A 567 0.05 -6.28 28.01
N ASP A 568 0.19 -5.21 27.23
CA ASP A 568 -0.61 -4.95 26.04
C ASP A 568 0.31 -4.86 24.80
N ASP A 569 0.28 -5.87 23.93
CA ASP A 569 1.00 -5.87 22.66
C ASP A 569 0.02 -5.53 21.52
N THR A 570 0.36 -4.51 20.72
CA THR A 570 -0.54 -3.95 19.69
C THR A 570 0.11 -3.86 18.31
N SER A 571 -0.67 -4.09 17.26
CA SER A 571 -0.24 -3.91 15.86
C SER A 571 -1.40 -3.47 14.96
N ARG A 572 -1.27 -2.33 14.27
CA ARG A 572 -2.30 -1.80 13.34
C ARG A 572 -1.73 -1.42 11.97
N GLN A 573 -2.58 -1.35 10.94
CA GLN A 573 -2.16 -0.97 9.58
C GLN A 573 -2.04 0.55 9.38
N ALA A 574 -0.83 1.08 9.14
CA ALA A 574 -0.56 2.51 9.04
C ALA A 574 0.55 2.85 8.00
N LEU A 575 0.44 2.28 6.80
CA LEU A 575 1.54 2.12 5.81
C LEU A 575 2.70 1.32 6.41
N GLY A 576 2.65 0.01 6.25
CA GLY A 576 3.33 -0.92 7.15
C GLY A 576 2.52 -1.15 8.43
N PHE A 577 3.05 -1.95 9.34
CA PHE A 577 2.42 -2.22 10.63
C PHE A 577 3.00 -1.29 11.68
N ALA A 578 2.14 -0.50 12.31
CA ALA A 578 2.45 0.29 13.49
C ALA A 578 2.32 -0.61 14.70
N ASN A 579 3.45 -0.95 15.33
CA ASN A 579 3.49 -1.85 16.48
C ASN A 579 3.78 -1.06 17.75
N GLY A 580 3.09 -1.38 18.84
CA GLY A 580 3.28 -0.79 20.15
C GLY A 580 3.30 -1.85 21.25
N ASN A 581 4.04 -1.57 22.31
CA ASN A 581 4.02 -2.35 23.54
C ASN A 581 3.66 -1.37 24.66
N SER A 582 2.70 -1.73 25.51
CA SER A 582 2.34 -0.96 26.69
C SER A 582 2.07 -1.84 27.90
N ASP A 583 1.78 -1.19 29.01
CA ASP A 583 1.27 -1.83 30.22
C ASP A 583 0.16 -1.01 30.85
N GLY A 584 -0.68 -1.71 31.62
CA GLY A 584 -1.89 -1.16 32.19
C GLY A 584 -2.15 -1.63 33.61
N ALA A 585 -3.01 -0.90 34.31
CA ALA A 585 -3.41 -1.19 35.68
C ALA A 585 -4.93 -1.26 35.79
N GLU A 586 -5.41 -2.31 36.47
CA GLU A 586 -6.83 -2.49 36.75
C GLU A 586 -7.12 -2.31 38.24
N PHE A 587 -8.32 -1.80 38.53
CA PHE A 587 -8.95 -1.91 39.83
C PHE A 587 -10.43 -2.24 39.63
N SER A 588 -10.98 -3.21 40.36
CA SER A 588 -12.42 -3.43 40.37
C SER A 588 -12.92 -3.71 41.78
N SER A 589 -14.15 -3.25 42.03
CA SER A 589 -14.88 -3.43 43.28
C SER A 589 -16.34 -3.73 42.97
N PHE A 590 -16.93 -4.66 43.71
CA PHE A 590 -18.31 -5.09 43.53
C PHE A 590 -18.97 -5.34 44.86
N ILE A 591 -20.26 -5.01 44.93
CA ILE A 591 -21.16 -5.31 46.04
C ILE A 591 -22.50 -5.81 45.48
N GLY A 592 -22.95 -6.98 45.92
CA GLY A 592 -24.18 -7.61 45.46
C GLY A 592 -25.02 -8.12 46.62
N ALA A 593 -26.31 -7.84 46.64
CA ALA A 593 -27.23 -8.26 47.69
C ALA A 593 -28.42 -9.03 47.11
N GLY A 594 -29.00 -9.94 47.91
CA GLY A 594 -30.18 -10.69 47.52
C GLY A 594 -30.96 -11.25 48.70
N TYR A 595 -32.13 -11.82 48.40
CA TYR A 595 -32.96 -12.50 49.40
C TYR A 595 -33.57 -13.79 48.83
N ASP A 596 -32.97 -14.93 49.17
CA ASP A 596 -33.41 -16.24 48.71
C ASP A 596 -34.66 -16.71 49.49
N PHE A 597 -35.83 -16.66 48.87
CA PHE A 597 -37.07 -17.23 49.42
C PHE A 597 -37.07 -18.76 49.27
N HIS A 598 -36.93 -19.46 50.39
CA HIS A 598 -36.83 -20.92 50.42
C HIS A 598 -38.23 -21.57 50.36
N LEU A 599 -38.53 -22.24 49.25
CA LEU A 599 -39.79 -22.92 48.94
C LEU A 599 -39.57 -24.43 48.85
N GLY A 600 -39.08 -25.02 49.95
CA GLY A 600 -38.73 -26.43 50.02
C GLY A 600 -37.39 -26.71 49.34
N ASN A 601 -37.42 -27.42 48.20
CA ASN A 601 -36.22 -27.65 47.37
C ASN A 601 -36.00 -26.55 46.31
N PHE A 602 -36.97 -25.65 46.13
CA PHE A 602 -36.89 -24.51 45.21
C PHE A 602 -36.52 -23.25 45.97
N GLU A 603 -35.65 -22.44 45.39
CA GLU A 603 -35.22 -21.14 45.89
C GLU A 603 -35.49 -20.10 44.80
N ILE A 604 -36.00 -18.93 45.17
CA ILE A 604 -36.12 -17.79 44.25
C ILE A 604 -35.93 -16.50 45.02
N GLY A 605 -35.23 -15.51 44.47
CA GLY A 605 -34.93 -14.26 45.16
C GLY A 605 -34.62 -13.10 44.23
N PRO A 606 -34.98 -11.86 44.62
CA PRO A 606 -34.44 -10.67 43.98
C PRO A 606 -32.92 -10.59 44.23
N VAL A 607 -32.20 -10.13 43.21
CA VAL A 607 -30.79 -9.81 43.27
C VAL A 607 -30.56 -8.38 42.77
N ALA A 608 -29.67 -7.65 43.44
CA ALA A 608 -29.26 -6.31 43.08
C ALA A 608 -27.75 -6.19 43.25
N SER A 609 -27.05 -5.62 42.27
CA SER A 609 -25.59 -5.53 42.28
C SER A 609 -25.11 -4.17 41.78
N LEU A 610 -23.91 -3.78 42.21
CA LEU A 610 -23.16 -2.64 41.72
C LEU A 610 -21.70 -3.06 41.56
N GLN A 611 -21.15 -2.89 40.35
CA GLN A 611 -19.74 -3.05 40.04
C GLN A 611 -19.16 -1.72 39.56
N TYR A 612 -17.99 -1.36 40.08
CA TYR A 612 -17.16 -0.28 39.58
C TYR A 612 -15.79 -0.85 39.19
N THR A 613 -15.36 -0.56 37.96
CA THR A 613 -14.07 -0.96 37.42
C THR A 613 -13.36 0.25 36.82
N TYR A 614 -12.06 0.32 37.03
CA TYR A 614 -11.13 1.29 36.45
C TYR A 614 -10.06 0.51 35.67
N ALA A 615 -9.71 1.00 34.50
CA ALA A 615 -8.62 0.49 33.68
C ALA A 615 -7.80 1.65 33.10
N SER A 616 -6.47 1.58 33.17
CA SER A 616 -5.58 2.57 32.54
C SER A 616 -4.59 1.94 31.60
N LEU A 617 -4.34 2.61 30.47
CA LEU A 617 -3.32 2.27 29.49
C LEU A 617 -2.19 3.30 29.59
N ASN A 618 -0.94 2.86 29.76
CA ASN A 618 0.20 3.77 29.73
C ASN A 618 0.50 4.25 28.30
N GLY A 619 1.10 5.44 28.19
CA GLY A 619 1.38 6.08 26.91
C GLY A 619 2.64 5.50 26.25
N PHE A 620 2.54 5.19 24.95
CA PHE A 620 3.61 4.60 24.15
C PHE A 620 3.78 5.32 22.81
N THR A 621 4.72 4.88 21.99
CA THR A 621 4.92 5.40 20.63
C THR A 621 5.18 4.26 19.67
N GLU A 622 4.36 4.21 18.63
CA GLU A 622 4.35 3.12 17.64
C GLU A 622 5.61 3.11 16.76
N GLN A 623 5.99 1.93 16.29
CA GLN A 623 7.18 1.70 15.47
C GLN A 623 6.90 0.71 14.33
N GLY A 624 7.59 0.88 13.19
CA GLY A 624 7.49 -0.02 12.03
C GLY A 624 6.54 0.44 10.90
N SER A 625 5.97 1.65 11.00
CA SER A 625 5.06 2.24 10.01
C SER A 625 5.48 3.65 9.58
N LEU A 626 4.80 4.19 8.56
CA LEU A 626 5.05 5.54 8.06
C LEU A 626 4.13 6.61 8.67
N LEU A 627 3.06 6.18 9.35
CA LEU A 627 2.18 7.02 10.14
C LEU A 627 2.08 6.51 11.59
N PRO A 628 3.20 6.46 12.33
CA PRO A 628 3.20 6.07 13.74
C PRO A 628 2.55 7.17 14.59
N LEU A 629 1.79 6.75 15.59
CA LEU A 629 1.20 7.61 16.60
C LEU A 629 1.98 7.53 17.91
N GLN A 630 1.94 8.64 18.63
CA GLN A 630 2.17 8.67 20.06
C GLN A 630 0.82 8.50 20.73
N VAL A 631 0.61 7.36 21.39
CA VAL A 631 -0.57 7.10 22.21
C VAL A 631 -0.30 7.70 23.59
N HIS A 632 -1.18 8.54 24.10
CA HIS A 632 -1.00 9.14 25.43
C HIS A 632 -1.49 8.17 26.51
N SER A 633 -1.02 8.36 27.74
CA SER A 633 -1.55 7.63 28.88
C SER A 633 -2.97 8.13 29.19
N ASP A 634 -3.95 7.23 29.18
CA ASP A 634 -5.36 7.54 29.45
C ASP A 634 -5.97 6.48 30.37
N SER A 635 -7.17 6.75 30.90
CA SER A 635 -7.80 5.85 31.88
C SER A 635 -9.32 5.97 31.90
N GLU A 636 -10.00 4.82 31.79
CA GLU A 636 -11.44 4.73 31.69
C GLU A 636 -12.10 4.03 32.88
N ASP A 637 -13.35 4.42 33.12
CA ASP A 637 -14.21 3.89 34.17
C ASP A 637 -15.39 3.12 33.57
N SER A 638 -15.74 1.99 34.17
CA SER A 638 -17.03 1.30 34.02
C SER A 638 -17.79 1.33 35.35
N LEU A 639 -19.09 1.60 35.31
CA LEU A 639 -19.98 1.54 36.47
C LEU A 639 -21.27 0.83 36.05
N ARG A 640 -21.45 -0.42 36.49
CA ARG A 640 -22.55 -1.31 36.08
C ARG A 640 -23.44 -1.65 37.27
N THR A 641 -24.76 -1.53 37.10
CA THR A 641 -25.77 -1.96 38.10
C THR A 641 -26.61 -3.10 37.55
N ASP A 642 -26.72 -4.20 38.29
CA ASP A 642 -27.65 -5.29 37.98
C ASP A 642 -28.92 -5.19 38.83
N LEU A 643 -30.09 -5.40 38.23
CA LEU A 643 -31.34 -5.69 38.96
C LEU A 643 -32.04 -6.90 38.33
N GLY A 644 -32.32 -7.94 39.12
CA GLY A 644 -32.84 -9.20 38.58
C GLY A 644 -33.46 -10.16 39.58
N LEU A 645 -33.68 -11.38 39.10
CA LEU A 645 -34.16 -12.54 39.87
C LEU A 645 -33.19 -13.71 39.69
N ARG A 646 -32.82 -14.37 40.79
CA ARG A 646 -32.16 -15.68 40.80
C ARG A 646 -33.17 -16.76 41.21
N ALA A 647 -33.05 -17.95 40.63
CA ALA A 647 -33.77 -19.14 41.07
C ALA A 647 -32.87 -20.40 41.03
N SER A 648 -33.06 -21.30 42.00
CA SER A 648 -32.37 -22.60 42.08
C SER A 648 -33.36 -23.72 42.39
N TYR A 649 -33.06 -24.96 41.99
CA TYR A 649 -33.75 -26.15 42.50
C TYR A 649 -32.75 -27.24 42.89
N THR A 650 -32.83 -27.74 44.13
CA THR A 650 -31.97 -28.84 44.59
C THR A 650 -32.62 -30.21 44.35
N TRP A 651 -32.09 -30.97 43.39
CA TRP A 651 -32.41 -32.41 43.22
C TRP A 651 -31.46 -33.27 44.05
N ARG A 652 -32.01 -34.26 44.78
CA ARG A 652 -31.26 -35.11 45.70
C ARG A 652 -31.19 -36.56 45.23
N PHE A 653 -30.08 -36.94 44.61
CA PHE A 653 -29.79 -38.29 44.18
C PHE A 653 -29.04 -39.05 45.28
N GLY A 654 -29.77 -39.34 46.36
CA GLY A 654 -29.24 -40.01 47.56
C GLY A 654 -28.24 -39.14 48.34
N ARG A 655 -26.94 -39.33 48.05
CA ARG A 655 -25.83 -38.55 48.63
C ARG A 655 -25.34 -37.41 47.73
N VAL A 656 -25.65 -37.44 46.44
CA VAL A 656 -25.28 -36.39 45.48
C VAL A 656 -26.41 -35.37 45.41
N LEU A 657 -26.07 -34.07 45.41
CA LEU A 657 -27.03 -33.00 45.07
C LEU A 657 -26.71 -32.47 43.66
N LEU A 658 -27.74 -32.31 42.84
CA LEU A 658 -27.69 -31.57 41.58
C LEU A 658 -28.49 -30.28 41.75
N ILE A 659 -27.89 -29.15 41.42
CA ILE A 659 -28.44 -27.82 41.66
C ILE A 659 -28.38 -27.01 40.35
N PRO A 660 -29.34 -27.21 39.42
CA PRO A 660 -29.62 -26.21 38.39
C PRO A 660 -29.99 -24.88 39.04
N SER A 661 -29.44 -23.79 38.50
CA SER A 661 -29.84 -22.42 38.83
C SER A 661 -29.80 -21.51 37.61
N VAL A 662 -30.65 -20.48 37.63
CA VAL A 662 -30.74 -19.44 36.61
C VAL A 662 -30.81 -18.08 37.28
N THR A 663 -30.14 -17.08 36.71
CA THR A 663 -30.32 -15.66 37.05
C THR A 663 -30.70 -14.92 35.78
N ALA A 664 -31.69 -14.03 35.87
CA ALA A 664 -32.03 -13.09 34.82
C ALA A 664 -32.05 -11.68 35.40
N ALA A 665 -31.24 -10.78 34.85
CA ALA A 665 -31.12 -9.39 35.30
C ALA A 665 -31.10 -8.41 34.12
N TRP A 666 -31.51 -7.18 34.39
CA TRP A 666 -31.16 -6.02 33.59
C TRP A 666 -29.86 -5.43 34.16
N GLU A 667 -28.87 -5.21 33.30
CA GLU A 667 -27.63 -4.50 33.63
C GLU A 667 -27.62 -3.15 32.89
N HIS A 668 -27.17 -2.09 33.57
CA HIS A 668 -26.99 -0.75 33.01
C HIS A 668 -25.60 -0.20 33.29
N GLU A 669 -24.86 0.16 32.23
CA GLU A 669 -23.58 0.87 32.26
C GLU A 669 -23.81 2.39 32.28
N TYR A 670 -23.27 3.09 33.27
CA TYR A 670 -23.48 4.54 33.46
C TYR A 670 -22.40 5.44 32.85
N LYS A 671 -21.24 4.91 32.47
CA LYS A 671 -20.04 5.73 32.20
C LYS A 671 -19.88 6.20 30.76
N TYR A 672 -19.80 5.28 29.82
CA TYR A 672 -19.45 5.57 28.42
C TYR A 672 -20.52 5.06 27.46
N SER A 673 -20.75 5.81 26.38
CA SER A 673 -21.43 5.34 25.18
C SER A 673 -20.42 4.90 24.11
N ALA A 674 -19.19 5.41 24.16
CA ALA A 674 -18.06 5.06 23.30
C ALA A 674 -16.78 5.38 24.07
N LEU A 675 -15.77 4.53 23.98
CA LEU A 675 -14.50 4.69 24.71
C LEU A 675 -13.58 5.67 23.97
N PRO A 676 -12.97 6.67 24.64
CA PRO A 676 -12.00 7.57 24.03
C PRO A 676 -10.59 6.96 24.01
N ILE A 677 -9.75 7.48 23.12
CA ILE A 677 -8.29 7.38 23.25
C ILE A 677 -7.64 8.67 22.76
N THR A 678 -6.67 9.19 23.52
CA THR A 678 -5.92 10.39 23.17
C THR A 678 -4.62 10.02 22.46
N VAL A 679 -4.45 10.53 21.24
CA VAL A 679 -3.29 10.26 20.37
C VAL A 679 -2.67 11.55 19.83
N SER A 680 -1.44 11.45 19.32
CA SER A 680 -0.78 12.50 18.55
C SER A 680 -0.03 11.93 17.37
N ALA A 681 -0.05 12.62 16.23
CA ALA A 681 0.70 12.24 15.04
C ALA A 681 1.96 13.12 14.89
N PRO A 682 3.17 12.63 15.22
CA PRO A 682 4.40 13.43 15.11
C PRO A 682 4.65 13.93 13.68
N VAL A 683 4.24 13.13 12.70
CA VAL A 683 4.27 13.41 11.25
C VAL A 683 3.53 14.71 10.87
N PHE A 684 2.46 15.07 11.60
CA PHE A 684 1.66 16.27 11.33
C PHE A 684 1.97 17.43 12.30
N GLY A 685 3.13 17.38 12.97
CA GLY A 685 3.59 18.39 13.91
C GLY A 685 3.32 18.06 15.38
N GLY A 686 2.83 16.85 15.69
CA GLY A 686 2.59 16.41 17.06
C GLY A 686 1.36 17.04 17.74
N GLU A 687 0.39 17.52 16.95
CA GLU A 687 -0.91 17.91 17.49
C GLU A 687 -1.64 16.70 18.11
N THR A 688 -2.48 16.97 19.11
CA THR A 688 -3.21 15.96 19.89
C THR A 688 -4.67 15.93 19.48
N GLU A 689 -5.19 14.72 19.28
CA GLU A 689 -6.58 14.42 18.95
C GLU A 689 -7.09 13.33 19.89
N THR A 690 -8.36 13.43 20.29
CA THR A 690 -9.05 12.36 21.03
C THR A 690 -10.05 11.72 20.07
N SER A 691 -9.83 10.46 19.74
CA SER A 691 -10.70 9.65 18.89
C SER A 691 -11.54 8.71 19.75
N PHE A 692 -12.61 8.16 19.19
CA PHE A 692 -13.56 7.29 19.93
C PHE A 692 -13.76 5.95 19.22
N GLY A 693 -13.76 4.86 19.99
CA GLY A 693 -14.11 3.53 19.51
C GLY A 693 -15.59 3.39 19.12
N PRO A 694 -16.04 2.19 18.72
CA PRO A 694 -17.44 1.93 18.39
C PRO A 694 -18.39 2.30 19.54
N SER A 695 -19.56 2.89 19.25
CA SER A 695 -20.52 3.20 20.31
C SER A 695 -21.38 2.00 20.73
N GLU A 696 -21.38 1.71 22.02
CA GLU A 696 -22.09 0.62 22.67
C GLU A 696 -23.39 1.10 23.35
N GLY A 697 -24.30 0.16 23.63
CA GLY A 697 -25.50 0.44 24.43
C GLY A 697 -25.22 0.50 25.94
N HIS A 698 -26.04 1.24 26.67
CA HIS A 698 -25.99 1.27 28.13
C HIS A 698 -26.73 0.09 28.77
N ASP A 699 -27.89 -0.27 28.24
CA ASP A 699 -28.78 -1.30 28.78
C ASP A 699 -28.53 -2.69 28.17
N SER A 700 -28.57 -3.74 28.99
CA SER A 700 -28.48 -5.13 28.53
C SER A 700 -29.28 -6.10 29.40
N ALA A 701 -29.54 -7.29 28.87
CA ALA A 701 -30.11 -8.41 29.60
C ALA A 701 -29.04 -9.46 29.89
N ILE A 702 -28.77 -9.71 31.17
CA ILE A 702 -27.83 -10.73 31.65
C ILE A 702 -28.60 -12.00 31.98
N ILE A 703 -28.27 -13.10 31.30
CA ILE A 703 -28.84 -14.43 31.53
C ILE A 703 -27.73 -15.39 31.96
N ASN A 704 -27.72 -15.78 33.23
CA ASN A 704 -26.80 -16.79 33.76
C ASN A 704 -27.56 -18.10 33.90
N ALA A 705 -27.04 -19.20 33.38
CA ALA A 705 -27.60 -20.54 33.55
C ALA A 705 -26.49 -21.53 33.91
N GLY A 706 -26.62 -22.23 35.03
CA GLY A 706 -25.58 -23.11 35.53
C GLY A 706 -26.10 -24.32 36.31
N VAL A 707 -25.26 -25.34 36.44
CA VAL A 707 -25.56 -26.58 37.14
C VAL A 707 -24.41 -26.92 38.08
N GLY A 708 -24.66 -26.82 39.38
CA GLY A 708 -23.77 -27.34 40.42
C GLY A 708 -24.03 -28.82 40.71
N VAL A 709 -22.96 -29.58 40.97
CA VAL A 709 -23.01 -30.96 41.47
C VAL A 709 -22.24 -31.03 42.78
N GLN A 710 -22.91 -31.29 43.90
CA GLN A 710 -22.23 -31.63 45.15
C GLN A 710 -22.11 -33.15 45.26
N TRP A 711 -20.95 -33.68 44.88
CA TRP A 711 -20.66 -35.13 44.87
C TRP A 711 -20.56 -35.72 46.27
N THR A 712 -19.99 -34.94 47.19
CA THR A 712 -19.89 -35.23 48.62
C THR A 712 -19.99 -33.89 49.36
N PRO A 713 -20.19 -33.85 50.70
CA PRO A 713 -20.08 -32.60 51.47
C PRO A 713 -18.77 -31.82 51.25
N ARG A 714 -17.75 -32.51 50.72
CA ARG A 714 -16.37 -32.05 50.60
C ARG A 714 -15.89 -31.68 49.20
N ILE A 715 -16.66 -32.03 48.17
CA ILE A 715 -16.27 -31.88 46.77
C ILE A 715 -17.51 -31.49 45.98
N ALA A 716 -17.47 -30.33 45.34
CA ALA A 716 -18.44 -29.92 44.34
C ALA A 716 -17.76 -29.54 43.02
N THR A 717 -18.53 -29.62 41.94
CA THR A 717 -18.15 -29.09 40.62
C THR A 717 -19.29 -28.26 40.07
N TYR A 718 -19.03 -27.27 39.24
CA TYR A 718 -20.07 -26.56 38.49
C TYR A 718 -19.66 -26.34 37.03
N VAL A 719 -20.67 -26.19 36.18
CA VAL A 719 -20.53 -25.58 34.85
C VAL A 719 -21.64 -24.55 34.71
N SER A 720 -21.28 -23.35 34.25
CA SER A 720 -22.18 -22.21 34.08
C SER A 720 -21.90 -21.48 32.77
N TYR A 721 -22.95 -20.96 32.16
CA TYR A 721 -22.93 -20.03 31.03
C TYR A 721 -23.53 -18.69 31.46
N GLN A 722 -22.98 -17.59 30.95
CA GLN A 722 -23.53 -16.24 31.06
C GLN A 722 -23.63 -15.64 29.65
N GLY A 723 -24.79 -15.10 29.30
CA GLY A 723 -24.99 -14.34 28.07
C GLY A 723 -25.38 -12.90 28.39
N GLN A 724 -24.63 -11.94 27.84
CA GLN A 724 -24.98 -10.52 27.86
C GLN A 724 -25.60 -10.14 26.51
N LEU A 725 -26.90 -9.88 26.52
CA LEU A 725 -27.73 -9.84 25.31
C LEU A 725 -28.49 -8.50 25.19
N GLY A 726 -28.75 -8.07 23.95
CA GLY A 726 -29.58 -6.90 23.66
C GLY A 726 -28.92 -5.54 23.92
N ARG A 727 -27.67 -5.50 24.40
CA ARG A 727 -26.84 -4.29 24.42
C ARG A 727 -26.60 -3.85 22.97
N ASN A 728 -26.82 -2.57 22.66
CA ASN A 728 -26.60 -2.08 21.30
C ASN A 728 -25.13 -2.28 20.90
N ARG A 729 -24.87 -2.96 19.78
CA ARG A 729 -23.53 -3.29 19.26
C ARG A 729 -22.59 -4.01 20.24
N TYR A 730 -23.11 -4.71 21.25
CA TYR A 730 -22.27 -5.50 22.16
C TYR A 730 -22.95 -6.81 22.52
N ASN A 731 -22.22 -7.92 22.43
CA ASN A 731 -22.64 -9.17 23.06
C ASN A 731 -21.45 -10.00 23.57
N SER A 732 -21.50 -10.36 24.86
CA SER A 732 -20.59 -11.33 25.48
C SER A 732 -21.29 -12.69 25.65
N ASN A 733 -20.54 -13.75 25.39
CA ASN A 733 -20.91 -15.13 25.70
C ASN A 733 -19.81 -15.74 26.57
N ALA A 734 -20.11 -15.98 27.83
CA ALA A 734 -19.18 -16.44 28.84
C ALA A 734 -19.47 -17.87 29.28
N VAL A 735 -18.42 -18.66 29.50
CA VAL A 735 -18.47 -20.00 30.08
C VAL A 735 -17.49 -20.13 31.24
N SER A 736 -17.92 -20.80 32.31
CA SER A 736 -17.11 -21.05 33.50
C SER A 736 -17.33 -22.47 34.02
N GLY A 737 -16.25 -23.15 34.40
CA GLY A 737 -16.27 -24.51 34.90
C GLY A 737 -15.25 -24.70 36.03
N GLY A 738 -15.74 -25.04 37.22
CA GLY A 738 -14.91 -25.09 38.43
C GLY A 738 -15.09 -26.34 39.28
N VAL A 739 -14.08 -26.60 40.11
CA VAL A 739 -14.08 -27.62 41.16
C VAL A 739 -13.71 -26.99 42.50
N SER A 740 -14.40 -27.39 43.56
CA SER A 740 -14.16 -26.93 44.92
C SER A 740 -13.80 -28.09 45.86
N PHE A 741 -12.91 -27.77 46.79
CA PHE A 741 -12.51 -28.59 47.92
C PHE A 741 -12.54 -27.70 49.15
N SER A 742 -13.63 -27.73 49.92
CA SER A 742 -13.64 -27.06 51.22
C SER A 742 -12.63 -27.73 52.18
N PHE A 743 -12.28 -27.22 53.35
CA PHE A 743 -11.60 -27.97 54.46
C PHE A 743 -12.25 -27.69 55.80
#